data_AF-A0A960B2S2-F1
#
_entry.id   AF-A0A960B2S2-F1
#
_cell.length_a   1.000
_cell.length_b   1.000
_cell.length_c   1.000
_cell.angle_alpha   90.00
_cell.angle_beta   90.00
_cell.angle_gamma   90.00
#
_symmetry.space_group_name_H-M   'P 1'
#
loop_
_entity.id
_entity.type
_entity.pdbx_description
1 polymer ?
#
loop_
_entity_poly.entity_id
_entity_poly.type
_entity_poly.pdbx_seq_one_letter_code
_entity_poly.pdbx_strand_id
1 'polypeptide(L)'
;PDHTSWIIRQRRRLPRPLKEFLRSRVPLWTLLAMLLATVVHLVALLTVDTALDVSSDFVGHNLWFIGVFVALTAVHLSVFTGGRMPPVAAVAVVVTVFVVATLAVAIHLKVPGLPHGRLSAVIALTVLALVWSALVVWHFAQRAAYADVAWNGAGASVVLAAAVWVALLFTTGVVTGAANYLNGPDHGVADLISTSDTTARAAALGAPATARGSHGAGVGIDRFTATGDVTADHAIVTVDGSRIVVVSGSLTMTSLLEPPAETAPPARRSLARALDSTRVDRALLLLPEPLLRVADSCVRNADLTHDEDATTQDVTCTAEDDDFVPAGALPVAGRSVLVLAQDSPVTLAVTDRPARPLVVPQVLIWSPIIQLIWLVLVAGFAGIALLRFRRTAADLNERLVRDAEIPERDQPAVRKARRSAAFAHRAERLLDGVGSITAFLALALIALSATGKPPWDVWEWTRQIATLSMYVALGLGLCVLFVGSQLRTSESARRGVGVLWDLTTFWPRAAHPLAPPCYAERVVPELHTRLDWVLRAHPDNLAVLSGHSQGSAILAAVVSRLPREDLARVRVITYGSQIRALYGRVFPQVLGHRAIGYRPTASPRLLGDAFPDAGAREPAPPSYAAPAPDGELPEGAWAARSLVDRVFLAGGAWANLFRRADPLGFRVFSDTDDAPDHWVPEVPAEECGDPGPSVLGHSGYQHSLVYRRIVAEWTGEPVVEDARDTIAVPALPEP
;
A
#
# COMPACT_ATOMS: atom_id res chain seq x y z
N PRO A 1 22.53 -32.40 4.17
CA PRO A 1 22.79 -31.26 3.25
C PRO A 1 22.55 -29.93 3.97
N ASP A 2 23.60 -29.44 4.65
CA ASP A 2 23.60 -28.19 5.43
C ASP A 2 23.62 -26.96 4.52
N HIS A 3 22.44 -26.47 4.16
CA HIS A 3 22.28 -25.14 3.53
C HIS A 3 22.29 -24.01 4.58
N THR A 4 23.14 -24.10 5.61
CA THR A 4 23.50 -22.91 6.37
C THR A 4 24.41 -22.06 5.50
N SER A 5 23.92 -20.86 5.13
CA SER A 5 24.68 -19.91 4.32
C SER A 5 26.07 -19.70 4.93
N TRP A 6 27.07 -19.46 4.07
CA TRP A 6 28.44 -19.19 4.52
C TRP A 6 28.48 -18.06 5.57
N ILE A 7 27.56 -17.08 5.49
CA ILE A 7 27.37 -16.05 6.50
C ILE A 7 26.86 -16.58 7.84
N ILE A 8 25.99 -17.59 7.89
CA ILE A 8 25.53 -18.18 9.16
C ILE A 8 26.66 -19.02 9.79
N ARG A 9 27.47 -19.71 8.97
CA ARG A 9 28.67 -20.42 9.42
C ARG A 9 29.77 -19.47 9.92
N GLN A 10 30.03 -18.38 9.19
CA GLN A 10 30.91 -17.28 9.59
C GLN A 10 30.38 -16.57 10.85
N ARG A 11 29.07 -16.29 10.92
CA ARG A 11 28.42 -15.75 12.11
C ARG A 11 28.70 -16.66 13.28
N ARG A 12 28.50 -17.98 13.21
CA ARG A 12 28.79 -18.89 14.33
C ARG A 12 30.25 -18.81 14.81
N ARG A 13 31.22 -18.56 13.92
CA ARG A 13 32.65 -18.38 14.26
C ARG A 13 33.03 -17.01 14.84
N LEU A 14 32.17 -15.99 14.73
CA LEU A 14 32.45 -14.68 15.34
C LEU A 14 32.41 -14.78 16.87
N PRO A 15 33.35 -14.12 17.59
CA PRO A 15 33.30 -13.97 19.04
C PRO A 15 31.93 -13.44 19.48
N ARG A 16 31.36 -13.98 20.57
CA ARG A 16 30.11 -13.47 21.18
C ARG A 16 30.03 -11.93 21.27
N PRO A 17 31.06 -11.20 21.73
CA PRO A 17 30.98 -9.73 21.81
C PRO A 17 30.82 -9.06 20.44
N LEU A 18 31.41 -9.61 19.38
CA LEU A 18 31.27 -9.07 18.03
C LEU A 18 29.89 -9.39 17.42
N LYS A 19 29.29 -10.54 17.76
CA LYS A 19 27.89 -10.83 17.40
C LYS A 19 26.92 -9.87 18.08
N GLU A 20 27.09 -9.62 19.37
CA GLU A 20 26.27 -8.69 20.14
C GLU A 20 26.46 -7.26 19.63
N PHE A 21 27.70 -6.86 19.34
CA PHE A 21 28.00 -5.58 18.71
C PHE A 21 27.30 -5.45 17.35
N LEU A 22 27.46 -6.43 16.45
CA LEU A 22 26.83 -6.38 15.14
C LEU A 22 25.29 -6.44 15.23
N ARG A 23 24.72 -7.25 16.12
CA ARG A 23 23.27 -7.41 16.26
C ARG A 23 22.61 -6.18 16.89
N SER A 24 23.30 -5.50 17.82
CA SER A 24 22.79 -4.27 18.46
C SER A 24 23.02 -3.03 17.61
N ARG A 25 24.16 -2.93 16.92
CA ARG A 25 24.55 -1.71 16.22
C ARG A 25 24.22 -1.74 14.74
N VAL A 26 24.37 -2.85 14.00
CA VAL A 26 24.15 -2.86 12.54
C VAL A 26 22.77 -2.35 12.15
N PRO A 27 21.65 -2.75 12.80
CA PRO A 27 20.34 -2.18 12.51
C PRO A 27 20.33 -0.66 12.66
N LEU A 28 20.93 -0.13 13.73
CA LEU A 28 21.07 1.30 13.98
C LEU A 28 21.94 1.99 12.92
N TRP A 29 23.07 1.41 12.51
CA TRP A 29 23.93 1.95 11.46
C TRP A 29 23.26 1.93 10.08
N THR A 30 22.53 0.86 9.74
CA THR A 30 21.74 0.83 8.49
C THR A 30 20.61 1.84 8.53
N LEU A 31 19.95 2.01 9.68
CA LEU A 31 18.89 2.99 9.84
C LEU A 31 19.44 4.42 9.80
N LEU A 32 20.59 4.69 10.44
CA LEU A 32 21.32 5.96 10.35
C LEU A 32 21.84 6.23 8.93
N ALA A 33 22.32 5.22 8.20
CA ALA A 33 22.76 5.37 6.82
C ALA A 33 21.59 5.66 5.88
N MET A 34 20.44 4.99 6.06
CA MET A 34 19.21 5.31 5.35
C MET A 34 18.74 6.72 5.70
N LEU A 35 18.71 7.08 7.00
CA LEU A 35 18.34 8.42 7.45
C LEU A 35 19.27 9.48 6.87
N LEU A 36 20.58 9.24 6.87
CA LEU A 36 21.57 10.13 6.28
C LEU A 36 21.37 10.25 4.76
N ALA A 37 21.14 9.16 4.05
CA ALA A 37 20.84 9.20 2.62
C ALA A 37 19.54 9.98 2.33
N THR A 38 18.51 9.80 3.17
CA THR A 38 17.26 10.57 3.08
C THR A 38 17.47 12.04 3.41
N VAL A 39 18.26 12.37 4.44
CA VAL A 39 18.61 13.74 4.81
C VAL A 39 19.44 14.40 3.72
N VAL A 40 20.46 13.73 3.18
CA VAL A 40 21.25 14.21 2.04
C VAL A 40 20.36 14.43 0.82
N HIS A 41 19.41 13.53 0.55
CA HIS A 41 18.43 13.70 -0.52
C HIS A 41 17.51 14.91 -0.27
N LEU A 42 17.00 15.09 0.96
CA LEU A 42 16.19 16.25 1.36
C LEU A 42 16.97 17.57 1.31
N VAL A 43 18.24 17.57 1.72
CA VAL A 43 19.14 18.73 1.62
C VAL A 43 19.43 19.04 0.16
N ALA A 44 19.71 18.03 -0.67
CA ALA A 44 19.85 18.21 -2.11
C ALA A 44 18.58 18.84 -2.70
N LEU A 45 17.40 18.33 -2.35
CA LEU A 45 16.12 18.91 -2.76
C LEU A 45 15.94 20.38 -2.32
N LEU A 46 16.32 20.72 -1.10
CA LEU A 46 16.22 22.09 -0.56
C LEU A 46 17.24 23.06 -1.19
N THR A 47 18.40 22.56 -1.61
CA THR A 47 19.48 23.39 -2.19
C THR A 47 19.35 23.60 -3.70
N VAL A 48 18.57 22.74 -4.37
CA VAL A 48 18.42 22.70 -5.83
C VAL A 48 17.46 23.78 -6.38
N ASP A 49 16.73 24.48 -5.52
CA ASP A 49 15.72 25.49 -5.84
C ASP A 49 16.27 26.77 -6.54
N THR A 50 17.57 27.02 -6.46
CA THR A 50 18.16 28.31 -6.92
C THR A 50 18.76 28.29 -8.32
N ALA A 51 18.85 27.13 -8.99
CA ALA A 51 19.60 27.00 -10.25
C ALA A 51 18.87 26.25 -11.39
N LEU A 52 17.64 25.80 -11.16
CA LEU A 52 16.92 24.96 -12.12
C LEU A 52 15.97 25.77 -13.02
N ASP A 53 16.09 25.54 -14.34
CA ASP A 53 15.15 25.97 -15.38
C ASP A 53 13.73 25.44 -15.08
N VAL A 54 12.68 26.04 -15.64
CA VAL A 54 11.27 25.67 -15.34
C VAL A 54 10.95 24.20 -15.66
N SER A 55 11.64 23.59 -16.63
CA SER A 55 11.54 22.15 -16.90
C SER A 55 12.14 21.26 -15.81
N SER A 56 13.04 21.83 -15.01
CA SER A 56 13.74 21.17 -13.91
C SER A 56 13.10 21.46 -12.53
N ASP A 57 12.26 22.49 -12.44
CA ASP A 57 11.38 22.77 -11.29
C ASP A 57 10.33 21.64 -11.06
N PHE A 58 9.85 21.06 -12.16
CA PHE A 58 9.05 19.82 -12.18
C PHE A 58 9.76 18.63 -11.50
N VAL A 59 11.09 18.59 -11.58
CA VAL A 59 11.94 17.48 -11.12
C VAL A 59 12.17 17.59 -9.63
N GLY A 60 12.41 18.80 -9.12
CA GLY A 60 12.53 19.07 -7.68
C GLY A 60 11.30 18.62 -6.91
N HIS A 61 10.10 18.98 -7.38
CA HIS A 61 8.83 18.64 -6.73
C HIS A 61 8.51 17.13 -6.74
N ASN A 62 9.01 16.36 -7.71
CA ASN A 62 8.76 14.91 -7.82
C ASN A 62 9.93 14.03 -7.31
N LEU A 63 11.15 14.57 -7.19
CA LEU A 63 12.37 13.83 -6.79
C LEU A 63 12.26 13.24 -5.38
N TRP A 64 11.60 13.92 -4.44
CA TRP A 64 11.41 13.41 -3.08
C TRP A 64 10.53 12.15 -3.10
N PHE A 65 9.46 12.18 -3.88
CA PHE A 65 8.54 11.06 -4.01
C PHE A 65 9.23 9.86 -4.67
N ILE A 66 9.97 10.11 -5.76
CA ILE A 66 10.78 9.08 -6.44
C ILE A 66 11.79 8.48 -5.45
N GLY A 67 12.47 9.31 -4.66
CA GLY A 67 13.41 8.86 -3.63
C GLY A 67 12.79 7.95 -2.57
N VAL A 68 11.61 8.32 -2.05
CA VAL A 68 10.85 7.48 -1.10
C VAL A 68 10.46 6.14 -1.74
N PHE A 69 9.96 6.16 -2.98
CA PHE A 69 9.54 4.92 -3.65
C PHE A 69 10.72 4.00 -3.96
N VAL A 70 11.86 4.56 -4.36
CA VAL A 70 13.13 3.83 -4.56
C VAL A 70 13.60 3.21 -3.25
N ALA A 71 13.55 3.96 -2.14
CA ALA A 71 13.92 3.44 -0.82
C ALA A 71 12.99 2.31 -0.37
N LEU A 72 11.67 2.46 -0.53
CA LEU A 72 10.69 1.41 -0.24
C LEU A 72 10.91 0.17 -1.12
N THR A 73 11.22 0.37 -2.40
CA THR A 73 11.54 -0.73 -3.34
C THR A 73 12.83 -1.44 -2.92
N ALA A 74 13.86 -0.71 -2.50
CA ALA A 74 15.10 -1.27 -2.00
C ALA A 74 14.89 -2.09 -0.70
N VAL A 75 14.08 -1.59 0.23
CA VAL A 75 13.68 -2.33 1.44
C VAL A 75 12.94 -3.61 1.05
N HIS A 76 11.96 -3.50 0.15
CA HIS A 76 11.20 -4.64 -0.34
C HIS A 76 12.12 -5.70 -0.98
N LEU A 77 13.00 -5.31 -1.90
CA LEU A 77 13.94 -6.24 -2.54
C LEU A 77 14.97 -6.82 -1.56
N SER A 78 15.35 -6.08 -0.53
CA SER A 78 16.23 -6.59 0.54
C SER A 78 15.53 -7.70 1.33
N VAL A 79 14.25 -7.52 1.66
CA VAL A 79 13.43 -8.56 2.30
C VAL A 79 13.19 -9.74 1.34
N PHE A 80 12.94 -9.46 0.06
CA PHE A 80 12.70 -10.46 -0.97
C PHE A 80 13.91 -11.34 -1.29
N THR A 81 15.12 -10.79 -1.28
CA THR A 81 16.36 -11.53 -1.59
C THR A 81 17.05 -12.06 -0.33
N GLY A 82 16.71 -11.50 0.83
CA GLY A 82 17.28 -11.82 2.13
C GLY A 82 17.21 -13.32 2.45
N GLY A 83 18.38 -13.95 2.59
CA GLY A 83 18.50 -15.37 2.91
C GLY A 83 18.14 -16.34 1.78
N ARG A 84 17.78 -15.83 0.59
CA ARG A 84 17.39 -16.62 -0.60
C ARG A 84 18.42 -16.55 -1.73
N MET A 85 19.27 -15.52 -1.72
CA MET A 85 20.40 -15.37 -2.62
C MET A 85 21.72 -15.29 -1.84
N PRO A 86 22.87 -15.58 -2.50
CA PRO A 86 24.16 -15.19 -1.98
C PRO A 86 24.18 -13.68 -1.66
N PRO A 87 24.83 -13.25 -0.57
CA PRO A 87 24.81 -11.87 -0.10
C PRO A 87 25.26 -10.86 -1.16
N VAL A 88 26.27 -11.21 -1.95
CA VAL A 88 26.80 -10.36 -3.03
C VAL A 88 25.74 -10.12 -4.11
N ALA A 89 25.02 -11.17 -4.51
CA ALA A 89 23.95 -11.07 -5.50
C ALA A 89 22.76 -10.27 -4.96
N ALA A 90 22.38 -10.48 -3.70
CA ALA A 90 21.31 -9.71 -3.05
C ALA A 90 21.64 -8.21 -3.01
N VAL A 91 22.88 -7.85 -2.62
CA VAL A 91 23.34 -6.44 -2.62
C VAL A 91 23.35 -5.88 -4.04
N ALA A 92 23.83 -6.64 -5.03
CA ALA A 92 23.83 -6.20 -6.42
C ALA A 92 22.42 -5.89 -6.94
N VAL A 93 21.42 -6.72 -6.61
CA VAL A 93 20.01 -6.49 -6.98
C VAL A 93 19.48 -5.18 -6.38
N VAL A 94 19.75 -4.93 -5.09
CA VAL A 94 19.33 -3.69 -4.41
C VAL A 94 20.04 -2.47 -5.00
N VAL A 95 21.36 -2.54 -5.21
CA VAL A 95 22.15 -1.47 -5.82
C VAL A 95 21.67 -1.14 -7.23
N THR A 96 21.26 -2.15 -8.01
CA THR A 96 20.73 -1.96 -9.37
C THR A 96 19.53 -1.00 -9.38
N VAL A 97 18.66 -1.05 -8.36
CA VAL A 97 17.51 -0.13 -8.27
C VAL A 97 17.97 1.32 -8.11
N PHE A 98 18.96 1.58 -7.26
CA PHE A 98 19.50 2.92 -7.08
C PHE A 98 20.22 3.41 -8.34
N VAL A 99 20.98 2.54 -9.03
CA VAL A 99 21.66 2.88 -10.28
C VAL A 99 20.66 3.23 -11.37
N VAL A 100 19.61 2.43 -11.55
CA VAL A 100 18.55 2.69 -12.55
C VAL A 100 17.81 3.99 -12.23
N ALA A 101 17.48 4.23 -10.96
CA ALA A 101 16.84 5.48 -10.54
C ALA A 101 17.73 6.71 -10.80
N THR A 102 19.02 6.61 -10.45
CA THR A 102 20.00 7.69 -10.68
C THR A 102 20.16 7.97 -12.17
N LEU A 103 20.23 6.92 -13.00
CA LEU A 103 20.29 7.05 -14.45
C LEU A 103 19.03 7.71 -15.02
N ALA A 104 17.85 7.34 -14.53
CA ALA A 104 16.58 7.95 -14.93
C ALA A 104 16.55 9.45 -14.60
N VAL A 105 17.02 9.85 -13.42
CA VAL A 105 17.17 11.26 -13.02
C VAL A 105 18.18 11.97 -13.93
N ALA A 106 19.35 11.38 -14.19
CA ALA A 106 20.39 11.98 -15.03
C ALA A 106 19.92 12.20 -16.49
N ILE A 107 19.17 11.24 -17.04
CA ILE A 107 18.50 11.36 -18.34
C ILE A 107 17.53 12.55 -18.33
N HIS A 108 16.74 12.67 -17.27
CA HIS A 108 15.70 13.68 -17.16
C HIS A 108 16.28 15.09 -16.98
N LEU A 109 17.40 15.23 -16.26
CA LEU A 109 18.20 16.45 -16.13
C LEU A 109 18.97 16.83 -17.40
N LYS A 110 18.81 16.07 -18.49
CA LYS A 110 19.46 16.29 -19.79
C LYS A 110 20.99 16.39 -19.71
N VAL A 111 21.63 15.55 -18.89
CA VAL A 111 23.10 15.50 -18.81
C VAL A 111 23.70 15.26 -20.22
N PRO A 112 24.73 16.02 -20.64
CA PRO A 112 25.34 15.89 -21.96
C PRO A 112 25.84 14.47 -22.24
N GLY A 113 25.57 13.94 -23.43
CA GLY A 113 26.03 12.60 -23.86
C GLY A 113 25.09 11.44 -23.49
N LEU A 114 24.04 11.67 -22.70
CA LEU A 114 22.98 10.68 -22.47
C LEU A 114 21.87 10.81 -23.52
N PRO A 115 21.19 9.72 -23.91
CA PRO A 115 20.02 9.81 -24.76
C PRO A 115 18.91 10.62 -24.07
N HIS A 116 18.24 11.50 -24.81
CA HIS A 116 17.12 12.31 -24.32
C HIS A 116 15.81 11.96 -25.03
N GLY A 117 14.68 12.32 -24.43
CA GLY A 117 13.35 12.14 -25.02
C GLY A 117 12.79 10.72 -24.86
N ARG A 118 12.01 10.24 -25.84
CA ARG A 118 11.30 8.96 -25.75
C ARG A 118 12.23 7.75 -25.65
N LEU A 119 13.39 7.82 -26.30
CA LEU A 119 14.34 6.69 -26.38
C LEU A 119 14.91 6.31 -25.01
N SER A 120 15.24 7.29 -24.18
CA SER A 120 15.86 7.06 -22.88
C SER A 120 14.88 6.56 -21.83
N ALA A 121 13.63 7.03 -21.88
CA ALA A 121 12.53 6.43 -21.13
C ALA A 121 12.34 4.97 -21.54
N VAL A 122 12.27 4.67 -22.84
CA VAL A 122 12.14 3.28 -23.32
C VAL A 122 13.27 2.39 -22.81
N ILE A 123 14.53 2.85 -22.89
CA ILE A 123 15.69 2.07 -22.39
C ILE A 123 15.58 1.80 -20.89
N ALA A 124 15.29 2.82 -20.06
CA ALA A 124 15.15 2.64 -18.62
C ALA A 124 14.01 1.67 -18.26
N LEU A 125 12.88 1.80 -18.96
CA LEU A 125 11.72 0.91 -18.84
C LEU A 125 12.07 -0.53 -19.22
N THR A 126 12.79 -0.72 -20.32
CA THR A 126 13.23 -2.05 -20.78
C THR A 126 14.20 -2.69 -19.79
N VAL A 127 15.21 -1.95 -19.31
CA VAL A 127 16.16 -2.46 -18.31
C VAL A 127 15.43 -2.87 -17.04
N LEU A 128 14.54 -2.00 -16.53
CA LEU A 128 13.76 -2.27 -15.35
C LEU A 128 12.85 -3.50 -15.53
N ALA A 129 12.15 -3.60 -16.66
CA ALA A 129 11.32 -4.74 -17.00
C ALA A 129 12.13 -6.05 -17.12
N LEU A 130 13.32 -6.01 -17.70
CA LEU A 130 14.21 -7.17 -17.82
C LEU A 130 14.71 -7.65 -16.45
N VAL A 131 15.20 -6.74 -15.61
CA VAL A 131 15.69 -7.06 -14.25
C VAL A 131 14.56 -7.69 -13.43
N TRP A 132 13.37 -7.10 -13.45
CA TRP A 132 12.22 -7.64 -12.73
C TRP A 132 11.72 -8.96 -13.30
N SER A 133 11.66 -9.10 -14.63
CA SER A 133 11.29 -10.37 -15.26
C SER A 133 12.26 -11.48 -14.89
N ALA A 134 13.57 -11.19 -14.85
CA ALA A 134 14.58 -12.13 -14.39
C ALA A 134 14.37 -12.53 -12.91
N LEU A 135 14.04 -11.57 -12.03
CA LEU A 135 13.71 -11.86 -10.62
C LEU A 135 12.44 -12.71 -10.48
N VAL A 136 11.42 -12.46 -11.30
CA VAL A 136 10.17 -13.25 -11.33
C VAL A 136 10.44 -14.68 -11.81
N VAL A 137 11.16 -14.85 -12.93
CA VAL A 137 11.54 -16.17 -13.45
C VAL A 137 12.38 -16.91 -12.41
N TRP A 138 13.36 -16.25 -11.81
CA TRP A 138 14.17 -16.83 -10.73
C TRP A 138 13.29 -17.24 -9.54
N HIS A 139 12.36 -16.39 -9.11
CA HIS A 139 11.44 -16.68 -8.01
C HIS A 139 10.61 -17.94 -8.27
N PHE A 140 10.05 -18.07 -9.48
CA PHE A 140 9.30 -19.26 -9.85
C PHE A 140 10.19 -20.49 -9.97
N ALA A 141 11.45 -20.34 -10.41
CA ALA A 141 12.43 -21.43 -10.40
C ALA A 141 12.74 -21.94 -8.98
N GLN A 142 12.61 -21.09 -7.96
CA GLN A 142 12.79 -21.48 -6.55
C GLN A 142 11.60 -22.29 -5.97
N ARG A 143 10.49 -22.47 -6.71
CA ARG A 143 9.27 -23.15 -6.20
C ARG A 143 9.54 -24.54 -5.63
N ALA A 144 10.44 -25.32 -6.23
CA ALA A 144 10.76 -26.66 -5.74
C ALA A 144 11.55 -26.63 -4.42
N ALA A 145 12.50 -25.70 -4.28
CA ALA A 145 13.36 -25.59 -3.11
C ALA A 145 12.62 -25.06 -1.86
N TYR A 146 11.52 -24.34 -2.06
CA TYR A 146 10.71 -23.74 -1.00
C TYR A 146 9.25 -24.21 -1.07
N ALA A 147 9.01 -25.44 -1.53
CA ALA A 147 7.66 -25.99 -1.69
C ALA A 147 6.90 -26.09 -0.35
N ASP A 148 7.63 -26.22 0.75
CA ASP A 148 7.17 -26.31 2.14
C ASP A 148 6.96 -24.95 2.81
N VAL A 149 7.26 -23.85 2.13
CA VAL A 149 7.12 -22.48 2.65
C VAL A 149 6.13 -21.69 1.78
N ALA A 150 5.38 -20.77 2.39
CA ALA A 150 4.41 -19.95 1.68
C ALA A 150 5.09 -19.00 0.68
N TRP A 151 4.44 -18.77 -0.47
CA TRP A 151 4.93 -17.87 -1.54
C TRP A 151 6.36 -18.16 -1.95
N ASN A 152 6.70 -19.45 -2.07
CA ASN A 152 8.03 -19.96 -2.36
C ASN A 152 9.11 -19.36 -1.46
N GLY A 153 8.78 -19.02 -0.20
CA GLY A 153 9.64 -18.40 0.80
C GLY A 153 9.77 -16.87 0.75
N ALA A 154 8.87 -16.16 0.04
CA ALA A 154 8.85 -14.71 -0.05
C ALA A 154 7.76 -14.04 0.83
N GLY A 155 7.17 -14.78 1.77
CA GLY A 155 5.98 -14.33 2.51
C GLY A 155 6.07 -12.95 3.16
N ALA A 156 7.17 -12.65 3.87
CA ALA A 156 7.37 -11.32 4.46
C ALA A 156 7.38 -10.19 3.42
N SER A 157 7.97 -10.45 2.25
CA SER A 157 8.00 -9.51 1.12
C SER A 157 6.60 -9.26 0.56
N VAL A 158 5.80 -10.33 0.41
CA VAL A 158 4.42 -10.27 -0.09
C VAL A 158 3.54 -9.44 0.85
N VAL A 159 3.63 -9.68 2.16
CA VAL A 159 2.88 -8.92 3.18
C VAL A 159 3.27 -7.44 3.14
N LEU A 160 4.57 -7.14 3.05
CA LEU A 160 5.06 -5.76 2.93
C LEU A 160 4.54 -5.07 1.66
N ALA A 161 4.60 -5.73 0.50
CA ALA A 161 4.08 -5.18 -0.75
C ALA A 161 2.57 -4.93 -0.70
N ALA A 162 1.79 -5.85 -0.13
CA ALA A 162 0.35 -5.67 0.03
C ALA A 162 0.02 -4.44 0.89
N ALA A 163 0.75 -4.25 2.01
CA ALA A 163 0.58 -3.07 2.85
C ALA A 163 0.89 -1.76 2.11
N VAL A 164 1.99 -1.72 1.36
CA VAL A 164 2.37 -0.55 0.53
C VAL A 164 1.31 -0.27 -0.54
N TRP A 165 0.77 -1.30 -1.18
CA TRP A 165 -0.28 -1.14 -2.21
C TRP A 165 -1.57 -0.56 -1.64
N VAL A 166 -2.01 -1.04 -0.47
CA VAL A 166 -3.17 -0.51 0.23
C VAL A 166 -2.94 0.94 0.70
N ALA A 167 -1.75 1.24 1.23
CA ALA A 167 -1.39 2.61 1.61
C ALA A 167 -1.41 3.56 0.41
N LEU A 168 -0.93 3.10 -0.75
CA LEU A 168 -0.99 3.86 -2.00
C LEU A 168 -2.42 4.12 -2.43
N LEU A 169 -3.34 3.15 -2.32
CA LEU A 169 -4.76 3.33 -2.61
C LEU A 169 -5.36 4.47 -1.76
N PHE A 170 -5.17 4.43 -0.44
CA PHE A 170 -5.68 5.47 0.45
C PHE A 170 -5.06 6.84 0.17
N THR A 171 -3.74 6.89 -0.01
CA THR A 171 -3.03 8.14 -0.29
C THR A 171 -3.51 8.76 -1.60
N THR A 172 -3.66 7.93 -2.64
CA THR A 172 -4.14 8.37 -3.95
C THR A 172 -5.57 8.91 -3.87
N GLY A 173 -6.49 8.16 -3.25
CA GLY A 173 -7.88 8.58 -3.13
C GLY A 173 -8.05 9.88 -2.35
N VAL A 174 -7.37 10.02 -1.21
CA VAL A 174 -7.46 11.21 -0.35
C VAL A 174 -6.81 12.42 -1.00
N VAL A 175 -5.57 12.28 -1.48
CA VAL A 175 -4.81 13.44 -2.00
C VAL A 175 -5.39 13.92 -3.32
N THR A 176 -5.65 13.02 -4.28
CA THR A 176 -6.22 13.40 -5.59
C THR A 176 -7.67 13.89 -5.44
N GLY A 177 -8.46 13.25 -4.57
CA GLY A 177 -9.83 13.68 -4.29
C GLY A 177 -9.90 15.04 -3.60
N ALA A 178 -9.05 15.29 -2.60
CA ALA A 178 -8.98 16.59 -1.92
C ALA A 178 -8.49 17.70 -2.84
N ALA A 179 -7.46 17.44 -3.65
CA ALA A 179 -6.96 18.42 -4.62
C ALA A 179 -8.04 18.77 -5.67
N ASN A 180 -8.76 17.75 -6.19
CA ASN A 180 -9.87 17.99 -7.11
C ASN A 180 -11.02 18.77 -6.45
N TYR A 181 -11.34 18.49 -5.18
CA TYR A 181 -12.36 19.23 -4.44
C TYR A 181 -11.96 20.69 -4.21
N LEU A 182 -10.71 20.94 -3.79
CA LEU A 182 -10.21 22.27 -3.49
C LEU A 182 -10.01 23.14 -4.73
N ASN A 183 -9.71 22.55 -5.88
CA ASN A 183 -9.63 23.29 -7.14
C ASN A 183 -11.01 23.76 -7.62
N GLY A 184 -12.11 23.15 -7.18
CA GLY A 184 -13.46 23.58 -7.56
C GLY A 184 -13.96 22.99 -8.90
N PRO A 185 -15.20 23.32 -9.32
CA PRO A 185 -15.89 22.67 -10.44
C PRO A 185 -15.34 23.02 -11.82
N ASP A 186 -14.64 24.16 -11.93
CA ASP A 186 -14.04 24.65 -13.18
C ASP A 186 -12.74 23.91 -13.53
N HIS A 187 -12.27 23.04 -12.64
CA HIS A 187 -11.04 22.29 -12.77
C HIS A 187 -11.28 20.78 -12.68
N GLY A 188 -10.68 20.04 -13.60
CA GLY A 188 -10.75 18.58 -13.62
C GLY A 188 -9.46 17.91 -13.13
N VAL A 189 -9.47 16.58 -13.11
CA VAL A 189 -8.27 15.75 -12.84
C VAL A 189 -7.12 16.07 -13.82
N ALA A 190 -7.45 16.57 -15.02
CA ALA A 190 -6.48 17.00 -16.01
C ALA A 190 -5.67 18.23 -15.59
N ASP A 191 -6.18 19.03 -14.65
CA ASP A 191 -5.56 20.28 -14.17
C ASP A 191 -4.73 20.06 -12.89
N LEU A 192 -4.73 18.83 -12.37
CA LEU A 192 -3.95 18.40 -11.21
C LEU A 192 -2.45 18.17 -11.51
N ILE A 193 -2.03 18.42 -12.75
CA ILE A 193 -0.65 18.25 -13.19
C ILE A 193 0.14 19.54 -13.02
N SER A 194 1.44 19.41 -12.74
CA SER A 194 2.38 20.49 -12.98
C SER A 194 2.57 20.61 -14.49
N THR A 195 1.78 21.43 -15.16
CA THR A 195 2.12 21.88 -16.51
C THR A 195 3.08 23.05 -16.41
N SER A 196 4.27 22.90 -17.00
CA SER A 196 4.93 24.06 -17.59
C SER A 196 4.10 24.44 -18.82
N ASP A 197 3.06 25.23 -18.66
CA ASP A 197 2.04 25.43 -19.68
C ASP A 197 2.62 26.13 -20.93
N THR A 198 2.97 25.32 -21.92
CA THR A 198 3.43 25.76 -23.26
C THR A 198 2.28 26.02 -24.23
N THR A 199 1.03 25.72 -23.84
CA THR A 199 -0.16 25.78 -24.69
C THR A 199 -0.94 27.08 -24.51
N ALA A 200 -1.14 27.54 -23.26
CA ALA A 200 -1.59 28.91 -22.99
C ALA A 200 -0.59 29.95 -23.54
N ARG A 201 0.69 29.58 -23.53
CA ARG A 201 1.84 30.28 -24.15
C ARG A 201 1.65 30.62 -25.63
N ALA A 202 1.12 29.67 -26.39
CA ALA A 202 1.08 29.74 -27.84
C ALA A 202 -0.09 30.60 -28.35
N ALA A 203 -1.17 30.68 -27.58
CA ALA A 203 -2.32 31.54 -27.88
C ALA A 203 -2.00 33.04 -27.67
N ALA A 204 -1.15 33.37 -26.69
CA ALA A 204 -0.78 34.76 -26.38
C ALA A 204 0.28 35.37 -27.32
N LEU A 205 1.01 34.55 -28.08
CA LEU A 205 2.11 34.98 -28.96
C LEU A 205 1.66 35.47 -30.37
N GLY A 206 0.37 35.81 -30.52
CA GLY A 206 -0.27 36.10 -31.80
C GLY A 206 -0.20 37.54 -32.34
N ALA A 207 0.61 38.46 -31.79
CA ALA A 207 0.77 39.80 -32.37
C ALA A 207 2.15 40.45 -32.09
N PRO A 208 2.67 41.30 -32.99
CA PRO A 208 4.09 41.64 -33.06
C PRO A 208 4.52 42.82 -32.18
N ALA A 209 5.76 42.72 -31.69
CA ALA A 209 6.50 43.74 -30.96
C ALA A 209 7.03 44.87 -31.87
N THR A 210 6.93 46.12 -31.41
CA THR A 210 7.82 47.28 -31.67
C THR A 210 7.61 48.26 -30.49
N ALA A 211 8.54 49.02 -29.89
CA ALA A 211 9.91 49.43 -30.23
C ALA A 211 10.75 49.71 -28.95
N ARG A 212 12.07 49.88 -29.18
CA ARG A 212 13.23 50.01 -28.26
C ARG A 212 13.26 51.25 -27.35
N GLY A 213 14.04 51.15 -26.25
CA GLY A 213 14.64 52.27 -25.52
C GLY A 213 15.58 51.86 -24.39
N SER A 214 16.87 51.73 -24.71
CA SER A 214 18.12 51.79 -23.93
C SER A 214 18.16 51.64 -22.38
N HIS A 215 19.08 50.78 -21.94
CA HIS A 215 19.69 50.74 -20.59
C HIS A 215 20.36 52.06 -20.17
N GLY A 216 20.18 52.42 -18.90
CA GLY A 216 20.99 53.40 -18.16
C GLY A 216 20.44 53.57 -16.75
N ALA A 217 21.31 53.56 -15.74
CA ALA A 217 21.00 53.58 -14.31
C ALA A 217 19.94 54.64 -13.91
N GLY A 218 18.84 54.21 -13.31
CA GLY A 218 17.76 55.06 -12.82
C GLY A 218 16.56 54.20 -12.41
N VAL A 219 15.83 54.62 -11.37
CA VAL A 219 14.65 53.95 -10.78
C VAL A 219 13.76 53.29 -11.84
N GLY A 220 13.71 51.96 -11.87
CA GLY A 220 13.00 51.20 -12.91
C GLY A 220 11.48 51.28 -12.79
N ILE A 221 10.78 51.39 -13.92
CA ILE A 221 9.32 51.31 -14.01
C ILE A 221 8.97 49.88 -14.45
N ASP A 222 8.16 49.17 -13.66
CA ASP A 222 7.73 47.81 -13.99
C ASP A 222 6.77 47.83 -15.19
N ARG A 223 6.87 46.86 -16.10
CA ARG A 223 6.00 46.82 -17.28
C ARG A 223 4.99 45.69 -17.13
N PHE A 224 3.73 45.97 -17.42
CA PHE A 224 2.66 44.97 -17.46
C PHE A 224 1.81 45.12 -18.71
N THR A 225 1.15 44.05 -19.11
CA THR A 225 0.17 44.03 -20.20
C THR A 225 -1.15 43.54 -19.64
N ALA A 226 -2.20 44.36 -19.74
CA ALA A 226 -3.55 44.00 -19.38
C ALA A 226 -4.27 43.30 -20.54
N THR A 227 -5.23 42.45 -20.22
CA THR A 227 -6.18 41.90 -21.21
C THR A 227 -7.61 42.25 -20.83
N GLY A 228 -8.48 42.29 -21.84
CA GLY A 228 -9.88 42.70 -21.67
C GLY A 228 -10.01 44.20 -21.40
N ASP A 229 -11.23 44.63 -21.07
CA ASP A 229 -11.49 46.03 -20.75
C ASP A 229 -10.77 46.40 -19.45
N VAL A 230 -10.05 47.52 -19.48
CA VAL A 230 -9.40 48.08 -18.29
C VAL A 230 -10.22 49.24 -17.78
N THR A 231 -10.61 49.16 -16.51
CA THR A 231 -11.43 50.19 -15.85
C THR A 231 -10.69 50.75 -14.63
N ALA A 232 -10.48 52.06 -14.62
CA ALA A 232 -10.02 52.79 -13.44
C ALA A 232 -11.20 52.99 -12.49
N ASP A 233 -11.08 52.51 -11.26
CA ASP A 233 -12.14 52.40 -10.27
C ASP A 233 -11.65 53.04 -8.95
N HIS A 234 -12.41 54.02 -8.44
CA HIS A 234 -12.02 54.89 -7.33
C HIS A 234 -10.61 55.47 -7.49
N ALA A 235 -10.26 55.85 -8.72
CA ALA A 235 -8.94 56.25 -9.11
C ALA A 235 -8.81 57.75 -9.35
N ILE A 236 -7.61 58.27 -9.14
CA ILE A 236 -7.24 59.63 -9.57
C ILE A 236 -6.43 59.51 -10.84
N VAL A 237 -7.03 59.96 -11.95
CA VAL A 237 -6.47 59.88 -13.29
C VAL A 237 -6.08 61.28 -13.73
N THR A 238 -4.80 61.50 -13.99
CA THR A 238 -4.28 62.76 -14.50
C THR A 238 -3.98 62.62 -16.00
N VAL A 239 -4.52 63.54 -16.80
CA VAL A 239 -4.31 63.63 -18.24
C VAL A 239 -3.29 64.74 -18.51
N ASP A 240 -2.09 64.34 -18.93
CA ASP A 240 -1.00 65.24 -19.32
C ASP A 240 -0.83 65.18 -20.85
N GLY A 241 -1.47 66.10 -21.55
CA GLY A 241 -1.55 66.14 -23.01
C GLY A 241 -2.15 64.86 -23.60
N SER A 242 -1.29 63.94 -24.06
CA SER A 242 -1.69 62.63 -24.63
C SER A 242 -1.39 61.43 -23.73
N ARG A 243 -0.84 61.68 -22.53
CA ARG A 243 -0.46 60.65 -21.56
C ARG A 243 -1.48 60.59 -20.44
N ILE A 244 -1.80 59.38 -20.02
CA ILE A 244 -2.68 59.12 -18.88
C ILE A 244 -1.82 58.57 -17.74
N VAL A 245 -1.89 59.24 -16.59
CA VAL A 245 -1.17 58.88 -15.37
C VAL A 245 -2.19 58.55 -14.28
N VAL A 246 -2.09 57.37 -13.68
CA VAL A 246 -2.92 56.95 -12.54
C VAL A 246 -2.11 57.08 -11.26
N VAL A 247 -2.61 57.88 -10.33
CA VAL A 247 -1.87 58.34 -9.14
C VAL A 247 -2.34 57.64 -7.86
N SER A 248 -3.62 57.26 -7.79
CA SER A 248 -4.19 56.47 -6.70
C SER A 248 -5.38 55.63 -7.19
N GLY A 249 -5.85 54.70 -6.37
CA GLY A 249 -7.03 53.87 -6.63
C GLY A 249 -6.71 52.50 -7.22
N SER A 250 -7.66 51.97 -8.01
CA SER A 250 -7.53 50.64 -8.61
C SER A 250 -7.75 50.66 -10.12
N LEU A 251 -7.00 49.80 -10.83
CA LEU A 251 -7.25 49.47 -12.22
C LEU A 251 -7.75 48.03 -12.23
N THR A 252 -8.95 47.79 -12.74
CA THR A 252 -9.55 46.46 -12.88
C THR A 252 -9.40 45.98 -14.33
N MET A 253 -9.02 44.71 -14.53
CA MET A 253 -8.82 44.10 -15.85
C MET A 253 -9.13 42.60 -15.85
N THR A 254 -9.18 41.97 -17.02
CA THR A 254 -9.43 40.52 -17.11
C THR A 254 -8.22 39.71 -16.67
N SER A 255 -7.03 39.97 -17.22
CA SER A 255 -5.77 39.33 -16.80
C SER A 255 -4.61 40.30 -16.86
N LEU A 256 -3.57 40.07 -16.05
CA LEU A 256 -2.37 40.89 -15.96
C LEU A 256 -1.14 40.04 -16.32
N LEU A 257 -0.32 40.51 -17.26
CA LEU A 257 0.83 39.79 -17.79
C LEU A 257 2.12 40.60 -17.61
N GLU A 258 3.13 40.01 -16.99
CA GLU A 258 4.48 40.57 -16.88
C GLU A 258 5.33 40.07 -18.06
N PRO A 259 5.85 40.94 -18.94
CA PRO A 259 6.70 40.54 -20.05
C PRO A 259 8.05 40.02 -19.55
N PRO A 260 8.70 39.12 -20.31
CA PRO A 260 9.96 38.53 -19.88
C PRO A 260 11.10 39.54 -19.79
N ALA A 261 12.00 39.37 -18.80
CA ALA A 261 13.20 40.18 -18.65
C ALA A 261 14.12 40.08 -19.88
N GLU A 262 14.59 41.22 -20.39
CA GLU A 262 15.40 41.35 -21.62
C GLU A 262 16.78 40.67 -21.57
N THR A 263 17.24 40.20 -20.40
CA THR A 263 18.56 39.57 -20.23
C THR A 263 18.61 38.08 -20.60
N ALA A 264 17.50 37.48 -21.05
CA ALA A 264 17.46 36.07 -21.42
C ALA A 264 17.95 35.81 -22.87
N PRO A 265 18.90 34.88 -23.11
CA PRO A 265 19.43 34.62 -24.45
C PRO A 265 18.38 34.09 -25.45
N PRO A 266 18.50 34.40 -26.76
CA PRO A 266 17.46 34.22 -27.77
C PRO A 266 17.04 32.76 -28.08
N ALA A 267 17.76 31.77 -27.53
CA ALA A 267 17.42 30.35 -27.67
C ALA A 267 16.27 29.90 -26.73
N ARG A 268 15.90 30.73 -25.73
CA ARG A 268 14.73 30.51 -24.89
C ARG A 268 13.66 31.52 -25.29
N ARG A 269 12.62 31.09 -26.00
CA ARG A 269 11.38 31.87 -26.21
C ARG A 269 10.85 32.26 -24.83
N SER A 270 11.13 33.45 -24.33
CA SER A 270 10.80 33.86 -22.96
C SER A 270 9.31 34.18 -22.85
N LEU A 271 8.69 33.88 -21.70
CA LEU A 271 7.25 33.94 -21.52
C LEU A 271 6.83 35.21 -20.79
N ALA A 272 5.67 35.75 -21.11
CA ALA A 272 4.96 36.64 -20.21
C ALA A 272 4.31 35.83 -19.05
N ARG A 273 4.53 36.25 -17.81
CA ARG A 273 4.00 35.61 -16.59
C ARG A 273 2.64 36.22 -16.24
N ALA A 274 1.59 35.41 -16.11
CA ALA A 274 0.32 35.88 -15.57
C ALA A 274 0.42 36.16 -14.07
N LEU A 275 -0.07 37.32 -13.64
CA LEU A 275 -0.01 37.80 -12.27
C LEU A 275 -1.41 37.88 -11.66
N ASP A 276 -1.48 37.64 -10.35
CA ASP A 276 -2.67 37.93 -9.56
C ASP A 276 -2.79 39.45 -9.34
N SER A 277 -3.84 39.87 -8.65
CA SER A 277 -4.02 41.26 -8.25
C SER A 277 -2.80 41.73 -7.45
N THR A 278 -2.14 42.79 -7.93
CA THR A 278 -0.86 43.28 -7.39
C THR A 278 -0.93 44.76 -7.08
N ARG A 279 -0.10 45.23 -6.15
CA ARG A 279 0.01 46.63 -5.79
C ARG A 279 1.35 47.15 -6.27
N VAL A 280 1.34 48.28 -6.97
CA VAL A 280 2.53 48.83 -7.63
C VAL A 280 2.68 50.32 -7.32
N ASP A 281 3.91 50.74 -7.07
CA ASP A 281 4.22 52.16 -6.86
C ASP A 281 4.51 52.86 -8.19
N ARG A 282 5.21 52.18 -9.11
CA ARG A 282 5.56 52.71 -10.43
C ARG A 282 5.47 51.62 -11.49
N ALA A 283 4.53 51.76 -12.42
CA ALA A 283 4.35 50.77 -13.48
C ALA A 283 3.90 51.39 -14.81
N LEU A 284 4.16 50.69 -15.90
CA LEU A 284 3.64 50.99 -17.23
C LEU A 284 2.70 49.85 -17.64
N LEU A 285 1.41 50.13 -17.69
CA LEU A 285 0.38 49.17 -18.07
C LEU A 285 0.00 49.35 -19.55
N LEU A 286 0.23 48.32 -20.36
CA LEU A 286 -0.18 48.28 -21.76
C LEU A 286 -1.62 47.80 -21.86
N LEU A 287 -2.45 48.58 -22.55
CA LEU A 287 -3.87 48.32 -22.76
C LEU A 287 -4.09 47.52 -24.07
N PRO A 288 -5.05 46.58 -24.09
CA PRO A 288 -5.38 45.83 -25.31
C PRO A 288 -6.06 46.72 -26.36
N GLU A 289 -6.94 47.60 -25.91
CA GLU A 289 -7.62 48.62 -26.71
C GLU A 289 -7.13 50.02 -26.32
N PRO A 290 -7.13 51.03 -27.23
CA PRO A 290 -6.71 52.40 -26.92
C PRO A 290 -7.78 53.16 -26.13
N LEU A 291 -8.36 52.54 -25.12
CA LEU A 291 -9.46 53.06 -24.32
C LEU A 291 -9.28 52.64 -22.86
N LEU A 292 -9.35 53.59 -21.95
CA LEU A 292 -9.41 53.36 -20.51
C LEU A 292 -10.80 53.73 -20.04
N ARG A 293 -11.55 52.78 -19.47
CA ARG A 293 -12.83 53.09 -18.83
C ARG A 293 -12.56 53.69 -17.45
N VAL A 294 -13.45 54.56 -17.02
CA VAL A 294 -13.35 55.28 -15.75
C VAL A 294 -14.68 55.11 -15.03
N ALA A 295 -14.65 54.66 -13.79
CA ALA A 295 -15.80 54.45 -12.93
C ALA A 295 -15.52 55.05 -11.55
N ASP A 296 -16.43 55.88 -11.05
CA ASP A 296 -16.35 56.54 -9.75
C ASP A 296 -14.96 57.14 -9.45
N SER A 297 -14.39 57.87 -10.41
CA SER A 297 -12.99 58.30 -10.40
C SER A 297 -12.84 59.76 -10.83
N CYS A 298 -11.84 60.47 -10.31
CA CYS A 298 -11.59 61.87 -10.65
C CYS A 298 -10.60 61.99 -11.81
N VAL A 299 -10.94 62.79 -12.83
CA VAL A 299 -10.11 62.98 -14.03
C VAL A 299 -9.62 64.43 -14.13
N ARG A 300 -8.33 64.63 -13.87
CA ARG A 300 -7.70 65.97 -13.83
C ARG A 300 -6.87 66.24 -15.07
N ASN A 301 -6.97 67.43 -15.63
CA ASN A 301 -6.04 67.89 -16.66
C ASN A 301 -4.81 68.52 -16.02
N ALA A 302 -3.63 68.05 -16.39
CA ALA A 302 -2.37 68.67 -15.98
C ALA A 302 -1.95 69.72 -17.02
N ASP A 303 -2.28 70.99 -16.79
CA ASP A 303 -1.56 72.10 -17.43
C ASP A 303 -0.28 72.39 -16.63
N LEU A 304 0.76 71.58 -16.82
CA LEU A 304 2.08 71.78 -16.20
C LEU A 304 2.88 72.91 -16.88
N THR A 305 2.26 74.07 -17.14
CA THR A 305 2.98 75.23 -17.69
C THR A 305 3.13 76.41 -16.74
N HIS A 306 2.47 76.46 -15.58
CA HIS A 306 2.75 77.45 -14.53
C HIS A 306 2.48 76.83 -13.14
N ASP A 307 3.54 76.40 -12.46
CA ASP A 307 3.85 76.76 -11.06
C ASP A 307 4.93 75.81 -10.49
N GLU A 308 6.06 76.41 -10.10
CA GLU A 308 7.13 75.78 -9.33
C GLU A 308 6.66 75.58 -7.88
N ASP A 309 5.85 74.56 -7.61
CA ASP A 309 5.76 73.83 -6.32
C ASP A 309 4.67 72.73 -6.40
N ALA A 310 4.89 71.71 -7.24
CA ALA A 310 3.99 70.58 -7.42
C ALA A 310 4.15 69.49 -6.32
N THR A 311 4.19 69.88 -5.05
CA THR A 311 4.21 68.94 -3.91
C THR A 311 2.91 68.90 -3.10
N THR A 312 1.85 69.56 -3.57
CA THR A 312 0.51 69.50 -2.95
C THR A 312 -0.57 69.52 -4.03
N GLN A 313 -0.66 68.43 -4.80
CA GLN A 313 -1.88 68.11 -5.54
C GLN A 313 -2.83 67.40 -4.57
N ASP A 314 -4.08 67.86 -4.48
CA ASP A 314 -5.04 67.37 -3.51
C ASP A 314 -5.40 65.90 -3.79
N VAL A 315 -4.89 64.94 -3.01
CA VAL A 315 -4.97 63.50 -3.34
C VAL A 315 -6.34 62.89 -2.96
N THR A 316 -7.32 63.72 -2.59
CA THR A 316 -8.69 63.31 -2.32
C THR A 316 -9.54 63.40 -3.58
N CYS A 317 -10.36 62.36 -3.81
CA CYS A 317 -11.39 62.32 -4.84
C CYS A 317 -12.71 61.97 -4.16
N THR A 318 -13.69 62.86 -4.28
CA THR A 318 -15.02 62.75 -3.70
C THR A 318 -16.08 62.98 -4.78
N ALA A 319 -17.28 62.44 -4.58
CA ALA A 319 -18.38 62.61 -5.53
C ALA A 319 -18.89 64.06 -5.66
N GLU A 320 -18.41 64.98 -4.80
CA GLU A 320 -18.73 66.41 -4.82
C GLU A 320 -17.74 67.22 -5.65
N ASP A 321 -16.63 66.61 -6.10
CA ASP A 321 -15.61 67.30 -6.89
C ASP A 321 -16.08 67.47 -8.35
N ASP A 322 -15.81 68.64 -8.93
CA ASP A 322 -16.21 68.98 -10.30
C ASP A 322 -15.52 68.09 -11.37
N ASP A 323 -14.43 67.42 -11.01
CA ASP A 323 -13.66 66.50 -11.84
C ASP A 323 -14.06 65.02 -11.64
N PHE A 324 -15.08 64.74 -10.82
CA PHE A 324 -15.58 63.39 -10.56
C PHE A 324 -16.37 62.84 -11.75
N VAL A 325 -15.95 61.66 -12.23
CA VAL A 325 -16.57 60.95 -13.35
C VAL A 325 -17.19 59.64 -12.84
N PRO A 326 -18.54 59.56 -12.73
CA PRO A 326 -19.20 58.34 -12.25
C PRO A 326 -19.05 57.19 -13.26
N ALA A 327 -19.13 57.48 -14.56
CA ALA A 327 -18.84 56.53 -15.62
C ALA A 327 -18.39 57.28 -16.88
N GLY A 328 -17.25 56.90 -17.44
CA GLY A 328 -16.68 57.54 -18.63
C GLY A 328 -15.68 56.64 -19.35
N ALA A 329 -15.20 57.12 -20.50
CA ALA A 329 -14.15 56.45 -21.25
C ALA A 329 -13.15 57.48 -21.79
N LEU A 330 -11.88 57.26 -21.51
CA LEU A 330 -10.78 58.11 -21.92
C LEU A 330 -10.01 57.44 -23.07
N PRO A 331 -9.88 58.09 -24.24
CA PRO A 331 -9.07 57.56 -25.33
C PRO A 331 -7.58 57.63 -24.97
N VAL A 332 -6.85 56.54 -25.19
CA VAL A 332 -5.42 56.41 -24.86
C VAL A 332 -4.60 56.26 -26.13
N ALA A 333 -4.08 57.36 -26.65
CA ALA A 333 -3.40 57.41 -27.96
C ALA A 333 -2.21 56.41 -28.08
N GLY A 334 -1.51 56.14 -26.98
CA GLY A 334 -0.35 55.24 -26.93
C GLY A 334 -0.64 53.81 -26.43
N ARG A 335 -1.90 53.47 -26.13
CA ARG A 335 -2.27 52.20 -25.45
C ARG A 335 -1.46 51.91 -24.18
N SER A 336 -0.99 52.95 -23.50
CA SER A 336 -0.16 52.81 -22.31
C SER A 336 -0.65 53.75 -21.24
N VAL A 337 -0.90 53.21 -20.06
CA VAL A 337 -1.22 53.96 -18.85
C VAL A 337 0.00 53.92 -17.94
N LEU A 338 0.45 55.08 -17.51
CA LEU A 338 1.53 55.17 -16.54
C LEU A 338 0.93 55.18 -15.14
N VAL A 339 1.48 54.38 -14.24
CA VAL A 339 1.09 54.33 -12.84
C VAL A 339 2.22 54.95 -12.05
N LEU A 340 1.92 56.04 -11.33
CA LEU A 340 2.85 56.74 -10.45
C LEU A 340 2.14 57.01 -9.13
N ALA A 341 2.19 56.05 -8.21
CA ALA A 341 1.61 56.17 -6.89
C ALA A 341 2.26 57.33 -6.12
N GLN A 342 1.45 58.16 -5.47
CA GLN A 342 1.91 59.21 -4.55
C GLN A 342 1.85 58.76 -3.09
N ASP A 343 0.64 58.65 -2.52
CA ASP A 343 0.44 58.34 -1.09
C ASP A 343 0.23 56.86 -0.79
N SER A 344 -0.29 56.10 -1.76
CA SER A 344 -0.60 54.67 -1.60
C SER A 344 -0.45 53.95 -2.93
N PRO A 345 0.06 52.70 -2.92
CA PRO A 345 0.28 51.94 -4.13
C PRO A 345 -1.04 51.71 -4.87
N VAL A 346 -1.00 51.88 -6.20
CA VAL A 346 -2.15 51.63 -7.05
C VAL A 346 -2.36 50.13 -7.18
N THR A 347 -3.61 49.68 -7.03
CA THR A 347 -3.94 48.26 -7.11
C THR A 347 -4.29 47.88 -8.55
N LEU A 348 -3.49 47.01 -9.16
CA LEU A 348 -3.84 46.33 -10.41
C LEU A 348 -4.68 45.10 -10.06
N ALA A 349 -6.00 45.23 -10.11
CA ALA A 349 -6.96 44.20 -9.78
C ALA A 349 -7.33 43.35 -11.00
N VAL A 350 -7.27 42.04 -10.83
CA VAL A 350 -7.55 41.07 -11.90
C VAL A 350 -8.84 40.33 -11.60
N THR A 351 -9.77 40.31 -12.56
CA THR A 351 -11.06 39.61 -12.44
C THR A 351 -10.93 38.12 -12.70
N ASP A 352 -10.11 37.70 -13.68
CA ASP A 352 -9.75 36.31 -13.93
C ASP A 352 -8.40 36.00 -13.29
N ARG A 353 -8.43 35.73 -11.97
CA ARG A 353 -7.20 35.45 -11.22
C ARG A 353 -6.50 34.23 -11.82
N PRO A 354 -5.17 34.28 -12.04
CA PRO A 354 -4.46 33.12 -12.53
C PRO A 354 -4.60 31.99 -11.51
N ALA A 355 -5.37 30.96 -11.86
CA ALA A 355 -5.50 29.78 -11.04
C ALA A 355 -4.11 29.17 -10.83
N ARG A 356 -3.70 29.00 -9.57
CA ARG A 356 -2.59 28.11 -9.21
C ARG A 356 -3.23 26.78 -8.80
N PRO A 357 -3.59 25.90 -9.75
CA PRO A 357 -4.22 24.64 -9.39
C PRO A 357 -3.29 23.87 -8.44
N LEU A 358 -3.88 23.24 -7.43
CA LEU A 358 -3.14 22.30 -6.57
C LEU A 358 -2.62 21.18 -7.46
N VAL A 359 -1.30 21.13 -7.60
CA VAL A 359 -0.60 20.09 -8.35
C VAL A 359 -0.35 18.89 -7.45
N VAL A 360 -0.62 17.70 -7.96
CA VAL A 360 -0.20 16.44 -7.34
C VAL A 360 0.99 15.81 -8.07
N PRO A 361 1.87 15.09 -7.35
CA PRO A 361 2.94 14.31 -7.96
C PRO A 361 2.41 13.35 -9.04
N GLN A 362 3.14 13.21 -10.15
CA GLN A 362 2.68 12.44 -11.32
C GLN A 362 2.33 10.98 -11.01
N VAL A 363 2.99 10.39 -10.03
CA VAL A 363 2.68 9.04 -9.54
C VAL A 363 1.25 8.91 -9.00
N LEU A 364 0.69 9.94 -8.35
CA LEU A 364 -0.68 9.94 -7.83
C LEU A 364 -1.70 10.15 -8.96
N ILE A 365 -1.25 10.53 -10.15
CA ILE A 365 -2.06 10.68 -11.36
C ILE A 365 -2.09 9.38 -12.15
N TRP A 366 -0.96 8.66 -12.21
CA TRP A 366 -0.91 7.30 -12.77
C TRP A 366 -1.55 6.25 -11.86
N SER A 367 -1.49 6.43 -10.53
CA SER A 367 -1.94 5.44 -9.55
C SER A 367 -3.40 5.01 -9.72
N PRO A 368 -4.40 5.90 -9.89
CA PRO A 368 -5.79 5.50 -10.08
C PRO A 368 -6.00 4.62 -11.32
N ILE A 369 -5.38 4.98 -12.45
CA ILE A 369 -5.47 4.20 -13.69
C ILE A 369 -4.88 2.81 -13.48
N ILE A 370 -3.71 2.73 -12.87
CA ILE A 370 -3.05 1.47 -12.57
C ILE A 370 -3.89 0.63 -11.58
N GLN A 371 -4.51 1.25 -10.59
CA GLN A 371 -5.40 0.59 -9.62
C GLN A 371 -6.70 0.09 -10.29
N LEU A 372 -7.23 0.82 -11.26
CA LEU A 372 -8.37 0.36 -12.06
C LEU A 372 -8.00 -0.85 -12.91
N ILE A 373 -6.85 -0.79 -13.60
CA ILE A 373 -6.32 -1.94 -14.37
C ILE A 373 -6.09 -3.13 -13.43
N TRP A 374 -5.51 -2.88 -12.25
CA TRP A 374 -5.30 -3.90 -11.22
C TRP A 374 -6.61 -4.56 -10.81
N LEU A 375 -7.66 -3.77 -10.52
CA LEU A 375 -8.97 -4.27 -10.14
C LEU A 375 -9.56 -5.17 -11.23
N VAL A 376 -9.50 -4.73 -12.49
CA VAL A 376 -10.00 -5.50 -13.64
C VAL A 376 -9.21 -6.80 -13.82
N LEU A 377 -7.88 -6.75 -13.76
CA LEU A 377 -7.03 -7.93 -13.92
C LEU A 377 -7.20 -8.93 -12.76
N VAL A 378 -7.31 -8.45 -11.52
CA VAL A 378 -7.54 -9.30 -10.35
C VAL A 378 -8.94 -9.92 -10.39
N ALA A 379 -9.98 -9.16 -10.75
CA ALA A 379 -11.33 -9.69 -10.91
C ALA A 379 -11.40 -10.73 -12.04
N GLY A 380 -10.76 -10.45 -13.18
CA GLY A 380 -10.64 -11.39 -14.29
C GLY A 380 -9.89 -12.66 -13.90
N PHE A 381 -8.76 -12.53 -13.21
CA PHE A 381 -7.98 -13.66 -12.69
C PHE A 381 -8.79 -14.49 -11.69
N ALA A 382 -9.47 -13.85 -10.74
CA ALA A 382 -10.33 -14.53 -9.77
C ALA A 382 -11.49 -15.26 -10.47
N GLY A 383 -12.10 -14.64 -11.49
CA GLY A 383 -13.12 -15.25 -12.34
C GLY A 383 -12.59 -16.49 -13.07
N ILE A 384 -11.41 -16.40 -13.69
CA ILE A 384 -10.75 -17.54 -14.36
C ILE A 384 -10.41 -18.64 -13.36
N ALA A 385 -9.88 -18.30 -12.18
CA ALA A 385 -9.56 -19.26 -11.13
C ALA A 385 -10.82 -19.97 -10.62
N LEU A 386 -11.91 -19.23 -10.42
CA LEU A 386 -13.21 -19.78 -10.03
C LEU A 386 -13.78 -20.68 -11.13
N LEU A 387 -13.72 -20.27 -12.40
CA LEU A 387 -14.17 -21.09 -13.53
C LEU A 387 -13.33 -22.38 -13.66
N ARG A 388 -12.01 -22.29 -13.51
CA ARG A 388 -11.12 -23.47 -13.49
C ARG A 388 -11.47 -24.40 -12.35
N PHE A 389 -11.64 -23.86 -11.14
CA PHE A 389 -12.06 -24.67 -9.99
C PHE A 389 -13.41 -25.34 -10.23
N ARG A 390 -14.40 -24.62 -10.76
CA ARG A 390 -15.73 -25.16 -11.08
C ARG A 390 -15.67 -26.27 -12.13
N ARG A 391 -14.77 -26.19 -13.11
CA ARG A 391 -14.56 -27.26 -14.09
C ARG A 391 -13.97 -28.51 -13.47
N THR A 392 -12.98 -28.36 -12.58
CA THR A 392 -12.39 -29.50 -11.83
C THR A 392 -13.29 -29.99 -10.70
N ALA A 393 -14.34 -29.24 -10.35
CA ALA A 393 -15.24 -29.58 -9.25
C ALA A 393 -16.08 -30.85 -9.53
N ALA A 394 -16.30 -31.24 -10.79
CA ALA A 394 -17.03 -32.47 -11.13
C ALA A 394 -16.29 -33.71 -10.62
N ASP A 395 -15.04 -33.90 -11.05
CA ASP A 395 -14.16 -34.97 -10.57
C ASP A 395 -13.93 -34.92 -9.06
N LEU A 396 -13.87 -33.71 -8.51
CA LEU A 396 -13.75 -33.50 -7.07
C LEU A 396 -14.99 -33.99 -6.34
N ASN A 397 -16.20 -33.66 -6.81
CA ASN A 397 -17.45 -34.04 -6.15
C ASN A 397 -17.61 -35.56 -6.00
N GLU A 398 -17.11 -36.34 -6.97
CA GLU A 398 -17.11 -37.81 -6.87
C GLU A 398 -16.17 -38.31 -5.78
N ARG A 399 -14.98 -37.73 -5.65
CA ARG A 399 -14.00 -38.10 -4.60
C ARG A 399 -14.40 -37.62 -3.21
N LEU A 400 -15.05 -36.46 -3.12
CA LEU A 400 -15.43 -35.83 -1.85
C LEU A 400 -16.41 -36.66 -1.02
N VAL A 401 -17.18 -37.58 -1.61
CA VAL A 401 -18.23 -38.35 -0.91
C VAL A 401 -17.89 -39.83 -0.75
N ARG A 402 -17.07 -40.40 -1.65
CA ARG A 402 -16.70 -41.83 -1.57
C ARG A 402 -15.90 -42.21 -0.33
N ASP A 403 -15.20 -41.26 0.29
CA ASP A 403 -14.30 -41.51 1.43
C ASP A 403 -15.01 -41.68 2.79
N ALA A 404 -16.31 -41.45 2.89
CA ALA A 404 -17.04 -41.55 4.16
C ALA A 404 -18.43 -42.12 3.92
N GLU A 405 -18.89 -43.01 4.80
CA GLU A 405 -20.25 -43.55 4.85
C GLU A 405 -21.26 -42.45 5.24
N ILE A 406 -21.39 -41.41 4.40
CA ILE A 406 -22.25 -40.25 4.63
C ILE A 406 -23.66 -40.61 4.15
N PRO A 407 -24.69 -40.44 5.01
CA PRO A 407 -26.09 -40.65 4.63
C PRO A 407 -26.46 -39.88 3.35
N GLU A 408 -27.23 -40.51 2.45
CA GLU A 408 -27.59 -39.92 1.15
C GLU A 408 -28.21 -38.52 1.26
N ARG A 409 -29.01 -38.30 2.32
CA ARG A 409 -29.65 -37.04 2.67
C ARG A 409 -28.67 -35.87 2.81
N ASP A 410 -27.51 -36.09 3.42
CA ASP A 410 -26.57 -35.02 3.79
C ASP A 410 -25.45 -34.81 2.77
N GLN A 411 -25.30 -35.75 1.83
CA GLN A 411 -24.26 -35.66 0.79
C GLN A 411 -24.26 -34.32 0.02
N PRO A 412 -25.40 -33.71 -0.38
CA PRO A 412 -25.39 -32.42 -1.07
C PRO A 412 -24.79 -31.28 -0.21
N ALA A 413 -25.11 -31.26 1.08
CA ALA A 413 -24.62 -30.26 2.02
C ALA A 413 -23.11 -30.46 2.29
N VAL A 414 -22.67 -31.70 2.51
CA VAL A 414 -21.25 -32.02 2.71
C VAL A 414 -20.44 -31.69 1.46
N ARG A 415 -20.93 -32.03 0.26
CA ARG A 415 -20.30 -31.65 -1.01
C ARG A 415 -20.08 -30.15 -1.10
N LYS A 416 -21.09 -29.34 -0.76
CA LYS A 416 -20.99 -27.88 -0.76
C LYS A 416 -19.94 -27.39 0.25
N ALA A 417 -19.95 -27.93 1.47
CA ALA A 417 -19.05 -27.52 2.55
C ALA A 417 -17.58 -27.89 2.26
N ARG A 418 -17.30 -29.16 1.92
CA ARG A 418 -15.96 -29.62 1.52
C ARG A 418 -15.44 -28.88 0.28
N ARG A 419 -16.30 -28.58 -0.70
CA ARG A 419 -15.91 -27.75 -1.87
C ARG A 419 -15.54 -26.32 -1.46
N SER A 420 -16.26 -25.72 -0.51
CA SER A 420 -15.94 -24.39 0.00
C SER A 420 -14.60 -24.37 0.74
N ALA A 421 -14.35 -25.37 1.60
CA ALA A 421 -13.08 -25.53 2.29
C ALA A 421 -11.92 -25.75 1.29
N ALA A 422 -12.10 -26.66 0.32
CA ALA A 422 -11.12 -26.91 -0.73
C ALA A 422 -10.79 -25.67 -1.59
N PHE A 423 -11.73 -24.72 -1.74
CA PHE A 423 -11.47 -23.43 -2.38
C PHE A 423 -10.68 -22.50 -1.46
N ALA A 424 -11.05 -22.41 -0.18
CA ALA A 424 -10.34 -21.60 0.82
C ALA A 424 -8.87 -22.05 0.95
N HIS A 425 -8.58 -23.34 0.86
CA HIS A 425 -7.22 -23.90 0.91
C HIS A 425 -6.33 -23.44 -0.28
N ARG A 426 -6.91 -22.79 -1.31
CA ARG A 426 -6.19 -22.20 -2.45
C ARG A 426 -5.83 -20.74 -2.24
N ALA A 427 -6.15 -20.15 -1.09
CA ALA A 427 -5.87 -18.75 -0.79
C ALA A 427 -4.41 -18.37 -1.11
N GLU A 428 -3.44 -19.22 -0.75
CA GLU A 428 -2.01 -18.96 -1.06
C GLU A 428 -1.77 -18.81 -2.58
N ARG A 429 -2.32 -19.71 -3.40
CA ARG A 429 -2.18 -19.67 -4.87
C ARG A 429 -2.93 -18.51 -5.53
N LEU A 430 -4.08 -18.14 -4.98
CA LEU A 430 -4.80 -16.94 -5.42
C LEU A 430 -3.97 -15.70 -5.12
N LEU A 431 -3.38 -15.62 -3.93
CA LEU A 431 -2.50 -14.53 -3.52
C LEU A 431 -1.20 -14.47 -4.32
N ASP A 432 -0.63 -15.61 -4.75
CA ASP A 432 0.50 -15.60 -5.71
C ASP A 432 0.13 -14.92 -7.03
N GLY A 433 -1.05 -15.22 -7.58
CA GLY A 433 -1.53 -14.64 -8.82
C GLY A 433 -1.81 -13.14 -8.68
N VAL A 434 -2.53 -12.75 -7.61
CA VAL A 434 -2.78 -11.34 -7.27
C VAL A 434 -1.47 -10.60 -7.04
N GLY A 435 -0.53 -11.19 -6.29
CA GLY A 435 0.79 -10.62 -6.04
C GLY A 435 1.60 -10.44 -7.33
N SER A 436 1.53 -11.39 -8.26
CA SER A 436 2.20 -11.29 -9.57
C SER A 436 1.64 -10.15 -10.43
N ILE A 437 0.31 -10.02 -10.48
CA ILE A 437 -0.36 -8.89 -11.16
C ILE A 437 0.04 -7.56 -10.51
N THR A 438 0.00 -7.50 -9.18
CA THR A 438 0.35 -6.31 -8.39
C THR A 438 1.79 -5.90 -8.63
N ALA A 439 2.74 -6.84 -8.61
CA ALA A 439 4.15 -6.54 -8.84
C ALA A 439 4.40 -5.97 -10.24
N PHE A 440 3.78 -6.56 -11.27
CA PHE A 440 3.88 -6.05 -12.64
C PHE A 440 3.31 -4.64 -12.77
N LEU A 441 2.15 -4.38 -12.18
CA LEU A 441 1.49 -3.08 -12.24
C LEU A 441 2.18 -2.02 -11.39
N ALA A 442 2.72 -2.38 -10.23
CA ALA A 442 3.57 -1.49 -9.43
C ALA A 442 4.81 -1.07 -10.23
N LEU A 443 5.37 -1.99 -11.02
CA LEU A 443 6.49 -1.68 -11.89
C LEU A 443 6.09 -0.70 -12.98
N ALA A 444 4.99 -0.98 -13.68
CA ALA A 444 4.43 -0.10 -14.69
C ALA A 444 4.14 1.30 -14.13
N LEU A 445 3.65 1.38 -12.89
CA LEU A 445 3.43 2.64 -12.20
C LEU A 445 4.74 3.43 -12.01
N ILE A 446 5.78 2.81 -11.43
CA ILE A 446 7.09 3.47 -11.24
C ILE A 446 7.63 3.96 -12.58
N ALA A 447 7.62 3.05 -13.55
CA ALA A 447 8.05 3.24 -14.92
C ALA A 447 7.42 4.47 -15.58
N LEU A 448 6.09 4.51 -15.61
CA LEU A 448 5.32 5.57 -16.27
C LEU A 448 5.44 6.89 -15.51
N SER A 449 5.44 6.83 -14.17
CA SER A 449 5.61 8.01 -13.31
C SER A 449 7.00 8.65 -13.47
N ALA A 450 8.04 7.84 -13.68
CA ALA A 450 9.41 8.33 -13.89
C ALA A 450 9.59 9.11 -15.21
N THR A 451 8.66 8.98 -16.16
CA THR A 451 8.68 9.80 -17.39
C THR A 451 8.37 11.27 -17.11
N GLY A 452 7.75 11.56 -15.97
CA GLY A 452 7.29 12.88 -15.60
C GLY A 452 6.08 13.37 -16.39
N LYS A 453 5.51 12.54 -17.27
CA LYS A 453 4.37 12.90 -18.10
C LYS A 453 3.09 12.33 -17.52
N PRO A 454 1.98 13.08 -17.56
CA PRO A 454 0.68 12.51 -17.24
C PRO A 454 0.23 11.53 -18.34
N PRO A 455 -0.75 10.66 -18.03
CA PRO A 455 -1.26 9.66 -18.96
C PRO A 455 -1.69 10.22 -20.32
N TRP A 456 -2.36 11.36 -20.34
CA TRP A 456 -2.96 11.94 -21.55
C TRP A 456 -1.96 12.61 -22.49
N ASP A 457 -0.78 12.98 -22.00
CA ASP A 457 0.33 13.45 -22.84
C ASP A 457 0.99 12.29 -23.61
N VAL A 458 0.80 11.06 -23.11
CA VAL A 458 1.22 9.84 -23.82
C VAL A 458 0.09 9.37 -24.74
N TRP A 459 -1.14 9.34 -24.22
CA TRP A 459 -2.33 8.88 -24.94
C TRP A 459 -3.58 9.69 -24.57
N GLU A 460 -4.06 10.54 -25.47
CA GLU A 460 -5.14 11.52 -25.21
C GLU A 460 -6.42 10.92 -24.59
N TRP A 461 -6.86 9.74 -25.07
CA TRP A 461 -8.06 9.04 -24.57
C TRP A 461 -8.00 8.67 -23.08
N THR A 462 -6.81 8.63 -22.48
CA THR A 462 -6.65 8.31 -21.05
C THR A 462 -7.14 9.42 -20.13
N ARG A 463 -7.40 10.63 -20.63
CA ARG A 463 -7.93 11.75 -19.83
C ARG A 463 -9.27 11.39 -19.18
N GLN A 464 -10.21 10.83 -19.94
CA GLN A 464 -11.53 10.46 -19.43
C GLN A 464 -11.44 9.30 -18.43
N ILE A 465 -10.51 8.38 -18.68
CA ILE A 465 -10.28 7.21 -17.82
C ILE A 465 -9.60 7.62 -16.52
N ALA A 466 -8.70 8.60 -16.54
CA ALA A 466 -8.07 9.12 -15.33
C ALA A 466 -9.14 9.58 -14.32
N THR A 467 -10.10 10.39 -14.77
CA THR A 467 -11.21 10.85 -13.93
C THR A 467 -12.06 9.70 -13.40
N LEU A 468 -12.49 8.78 -14.28
CA LEU A 468 -13.26 7.60 -13.85
C LEU A 468 -12.47 6.75 -12.82
N SER A 469 -11.20 6.50 -13.11
CA SER A 469 -10.33 5.67 -12.28
C SER A 469 -10.06 6.30 -10.90
N MET A 470 -9.99 7.64 -10.81
CA MET A 470 -9.93 8.37 -9.55
C MET A 470 -11.17 8.09 -8.69
N TYR A 471 -12.38 8.25 -9.26
CA TYR A 471 -13.61 7.97 -8.52
C TYR A 471 -13.74 6.50 -8.14
N VAL A 472 -13.29 5.57 -8.99
CA VAL A 472 -13.24 4.15 -8.66
C VAL A 472 -12.26 3.88 -7.52
N ALA A 473 -11.06 4.47 -7.53
CA ALA A 473 -10.07 4.32 -6.46
C ALA A 473 -10.57 4.93 -5.13
N LEU A 474 -11.19 6.11 -5.17
CA LEU A 474 -11.83 6.73 -4.02
C LEU A 474 -12.98 5.86 -3.49
N GLY A 475 -13.85 5.38 -4.37
CA GLY A 475 -14.94 4.48 -4.04
C GLY A 475 -14.45 3.15 -3.44
N LEU A 476 -13.34 2.61 -3.95
CA LEU A 476 -12.69 1.42 -3.40
C LEU A 476 -12.13 1.69 -2.00
N GLY A 477 -11.45 2.84 -1.80
CA GLY A 477 -10.98 3.26 -0.48
C GLY A 477 -12.13 3.43 0.52
N LEU A 478 -13.21 4.10 0.12
CA LEU A 478 -14.43 4.24 0.93
C LEU A 478 -15.11 2.89 1.19
N CYS A 479 -15.11 1.97 0.22
CA CYS A 479 -15.62 0.61 0.40
C CYS A 479 -14.81 -0.15 1.46
N VAL A 480 -13.48 -0.06 1.43
CA VAL A 480 -12.61 -0.65 2.46
C VAL A 480 -12.91 -0.02 3.83
N LEU A 481 -13.10 1.30 3.91
CA LEU A 481 -13.50 1.98 5.16
C LEU A 481 -14.89 1.54 5.63
N PHE A 482 -15.85 1.38 4.72
CA PHE A 482 -17.20 0.93 5.03
C PHE A 482 -17.19 -0.50 5.55
N VAL A 483 -16.48 -1.42 4.87
CA VAL A 483 -16.28 -2.80 5.35
C VAL A 483 -15.57 -2.80 6.70
N GLY A 484 -14.59 -1.92 6.90
CA GLY A 484 -13.97 -1.69 8.20
C GLY A 484 -14.94 -1.15 9.26
N SER A 485 -15.89 -0.30 8.89
CA SER A 485 -16.91 0.23 9.81
C SER A 485 -17.88 -0.86 10.27
N GLN A 486 -18.15 -1.85 9.41
CA GLN A 486 -18.98 -3.02 9.75
C GLN A 486 -18.37 -3.88 10.86
N LEU A 487 -17.09 -3.68 11.20
CA LEU A 487 -16.50 -4.29 12.40
C LEU A 487 -17.20 -3.84 13.69
N ARG A 488 -17.81 -2.65 13.71
CA ARG A 488 -18.53 -2.20 14.91
C ARG A 488 -19.89 -2.88 15.07
N THR A 489 -20.54 -3.22 13.96
CA THR A 489 -21.94 -3.66 13.93
C THR A 489 -22.11 -5.16 13.69
N SER A 490 -21.25 -5.77 12.87
CA SER A 490 -21.37 -7.16 12.44
C SER A 490 -20.43 -8.10 13.20
N GLU A 491 -21.00 -9.14 13.81
CA GLU A 491 -20.23 -10.18 14.48
C GLU A 491 -19.40 -11.03 13.51
N SER A 492 -19.95 -11.33 12.32
CA SER A 492 -19.22 -12.11 11.31
C SER A 492 -18.02 -11.33 10.75
N ALA A 493 -18.17 -10.01 10.54
CA ALA A 493 -17.07 -9.15 10.15
C ALA A 493 -15.98 -9.07 11.24
N ARG A 494 -16.39 -8.93 12.52
CA ARG A 494 -15.46 -8.98 13.66
C ARG A 494 -14.70 -10.29 13.75
N ARG A 495 -15.36 -11.43 13.55
CA ARG A 495 -14.70 -12.75 13.57
C ARG A 495 -13.65 -12.84 12.45
N GLY A 496 -13.97 -12.38 11.24
CA GLY A 496 -13.04 -12.39 10.11
C GLY A 496 -11.79 -11.52 10.32
N VAL A 497 -11.97 -10.27 10.76
CA VAL A 497 -10.84 -9.39 11.08
C VAL A 497 -10.13 -9.80 12.37
N GLY A 498 -10.85 -10.40 13.32
CA GLY A 498 -10.29 -10.99 14.53
C GLY A 498 -9.21 -12.02 14.22
N VAL A 499 -9.39 -12.85 13.19
CA VAL A 499 -8.35 -13.80 12.75
C VAL A 499 -7.09 -13.09 12.28
N LEU A 500 -7.22 -12.00 11.49
CA LEU A 500 -6.05 -11.22 11.03
C LEU A 500 -5.40 -10.45 12.18
N TRP A 501 -6.21 -9.96 13.13
CA TRP A 501 -5.73 -9.30 14.33
C TRP A 501 -4.98 -10.27 15.23
N ASP A 502 -5.51 -11.47 15.47
CA ASP A 502 -4.85 -12.52 16.23
C ASP A 502 -3.54 -12.95 15.58
N LEU A 503 -3.53 -13.08 14.25
CA LEU A 503 -2.33 -13.36 13.46
C LEU A 503 -1.24 -12.30 13.65
N THR A 504 -1.61 -11.02 13.74
CA THR A 504 -0.65 -9.91 13.83
C THR A 504 -0.22 -9.58 15.26
N THR A 505 -1.10 -9.82 16.25
CA THR A 505 -0.87 -9.53 17.67
C THR A 505 -0.41 -10.74 18.49
N PHE A 506 -0.29 -11.91 17.89
CA PHE A 506 0.31 -13.07 18.55
C PHE A 506 1.84 -12.97 18.68
N TRP A 507 2.53 -12.26 17.77
CA TRP A 507 3.99 -12.25 17.73
C TRP A 507 4.59 -11.24 18.72
N PRO A 508 5.70 -11.59 19.41
CA PRO A 508 6.30 -10.71 20.41
C PRO A 508 6.83 -9.42 19.79
N ARG A 509 6.71 -8.30 20.52
CA ARG A 509 7.20 -6.98 20.09
C ARG A 509 8.71 -6.92 19.90
N ALA A 510 9.45 -7.88 20.46
CA ALA A 510 10.88 -8.04 20.27
C ALA A 510 11.30 -8.11 18.78
N ALA A 511 10.38 -8.44 17.87
CA ALA A 511 10.64 -8.43 16.43
C ALA A 511 10.60 -7.03 15.80
N HIS A 512 9.80 -6.09 16.32
CA HIS A 512 9.69 -4.72 15.81
C HIS A 512 9.03 -3.75 16.82
N PRO A 513 9.63 -2.57 17.14
CA PRO A 513 9.09 -1.63 18.13
C PRO A 513 7.69 -1.08 17.84
N LEU A 514 7.32 -0.95 16.55
CA LEU A 514 5.98 -0.49 16.13
C LEU A 514 4.97 -1.62 15.98
N ALA A 515 5.31 -2.87 16.32
CA ALA A 515 4.34 -3.96 16.29
C ALA A 515 3.22 -3.69 17.31
N PRO A 516 1.97 -4.05 16.99
CA PRO A 516 0.86 -3.92 17.94
C PRO A 516 1.17 -4.70 19.24
N PRO A 517 0.56 -4.33 20.39
CA PRO A 517 0.76 -5.05 21.64
C PRO A 517 0.50 -6.54 21.47
N CYS A 518 1.44 -7.36 21.95
CA CYS A 518 1.37 -8.79 21.81
C CYS A 518 0.55 -9.39 22.96
N TYR A 519 -0.56 -10.08 22.68
CA TYR A 519 -1.31 -10.76 23.73
C TYR A 519 -0.62 -12.03 24.23
N ALA A 520 0.27 -12.64 23.42
CA ALA A 520 1.05 -13.82 23.80
C ALA A 520 1.98 -13.55 24.98
N GLU A 521 2.45 -12.31 25.15
CA GLU A 521 3.24 -11.87 26.31
C GLU A 521 2.46 -11.97 27.63
N ARG A 522 1.12 -12.06 27.56
CA ARG A 522 0.25 -12.28 28.71
C ARG A 522 -0.27 -13.72 28.80
N VAL A 523 -0.91 -14.22 27.74
CA VAL A 523 -1.62 -15.51 27.81
C VAL A 523 -0.67 -16.70 27.97
N VAL A 524 0.52 -16.66 27.36
CA VAL A 524 1.47 -17.79 27.44
C VAL A 524 2.03 -17.93 28.87
N PRO A 525 2.53 -16.88 29.54
CA PRO A 525 2.93 -16.97 30.94
C PRO A 525 1.79 -17.35 31.89
N GLU A 526 0.60 -16.76 31.74
CA GLU A 526 -0.54 -17.07 32.62
C GLU A 526 -0.97 -18.54 32.52
N LEU A 527 -1.02 -19.10 31.30
CA LEU A 527 -1.28 -20.53 31.09
C LEU A 527 -0.17 -21.42 31.66
N HIS A 528 1.09 -21.00 31.52
CA HIS A 528 2.22 -21.71 32.13
C HIS A 528 2.09 -21.74 33.65
N THR A 529 1.83 -20.60 34.29
CA THR A 529 1.61 -20.53 35.75
C THR A 529 0.42 -21.39 36.19
N ARG A 530 -0.66 -21.41 35.41
CA ARG A 530 -1.83 -22.25 35.73
C ARG A 530 -1.49 -23.73 35.62
N LEU A 531 -0.72 -24.11 34.61
CA LEU A 531 -0.26 -25.48 34.41
C LEU A 531 0.69 -25.91 35.53
N ASP A 532 1.65 -25.07 35.90
CA ASP A 532 2.56 -25.31 37.04
C ASP A 532 1.76 -25.53 38.32
N TRP A 533 0.75 -24.68 38.58
CA TRP A 533 -0.10 -24.82 39.76
C TRP A 533 -0.81 -26.19 39.80
N VAL A 534 -1.33 -26.68 38.66
CA VAL A 534 -1.96 -28.01 38.57
C VAL A 534 -0.91 -29.12 38.76
N LEU A 535 0.19 -29.07 38.02
CA LEU A 535 1.19 -30.14 37.99
C LEU A 535 2.01 -30.26 39.29
N ARG A 536 2.15 -29.18 40.06
CA ARG A 536 2.85 -29.18 41.34
C ARG A 536 1.93 -29.49 42.53
N ALA A 537 0.61 -29.44 42.36
CA ALA A 537 -0.33 -29.77 43.43
C ALA A 537 -0.21 -31.25 43.85
N HIS A 538 -0.03 -32.18 42.90
CA HIS A 538 0.28 -33.58 43.17
C HIS A 538 1.19 -34.16 42.07
N PRO A 539 2.10 -35.09 42.41
CA PRO A 539 3.01 -35.71 41.45
C PRO A 539 2.27 -36.49 40.35
N ASP A 540 1.13 -37.09 40.68
CA ASP A 540 0.31 -37.92 39.78
C ASP A 540 -0.67 -37.10 38.92
N ASN A 541 -0.70 -35.77 39.08
CA ASN A 541 -1.60 -34.94 38.29
C ASN A 541 -1.22 -34.98 36.80
N LEU A 542 -2.24 -35.21 35.98
CA LEU A 542 -2.20 -35.13 34.53
C LEU A 542 -2.95 -33.87 34.07
N ALA A 543 -2.37 -33.13 33.13
CA ALA A 543 -3.02 -31.97 32.54
C ALA A 543 -3.40 -32.22 31.07
N VAL A 544 -4.69 -32.08 30.75
CA VAL A 544 -5.18 -32.10 29.37
C VAL A 544 -5.33 -30.66 28.88
N LEU A 545 -4.52 -30.28 27.90
CA LEU A 545 -4.53 -28.98 27.26
C LEU A 545 -5.33 -29.06 25.96
N SER A 546 -6.41 -28.30 25.88
CA SER A 546 -7.35 -28.31 24.76
C SER A 546 -7.28 -27.00 23.97
N GLY A 547 -6.84 -27.07 22.71
CA GLY A 547 -6.53 -25.92 21.87
C GLY A 547 -7.38 -25.88 20.60
N HIS A 548 -8.40 -25.02 20.58
CA HIS A 548 -9.18 -24.75 19.37
C HIS A 548 -8.54 -23.65 18.54
N SER A 549 -8.39 -23.86 17.23
CA SER A 549 -8.01 -22.79 16.29
C SER A 549 -6.71 -22.11 16.72
N GLN A 550 -6.71 -20.80 16.96
CA GLN A 550 -5.58 -20.03 17.51
C GLN A 550 -5.03 -20.60 18.82
N GLY A 551 -5.87 -21.24 19.63
CA GLY A 551 -5.46 -21.97 20.83
C GLY A 551 -4.40 -23.03 20.55
N SER A 552 -4.38 -23.62 19.36
CA SER A 552 -3.33 -24.56 18.94
C SER A 552 -1.95 -23.91 18.93
N ALA A 553 -1.83 -22.70 18.37
CA ALA A 553 -0.57 -21.96 18.33
C ALA A 553 -0.15 -21.47 19.73
N ILE A 554 -1.12 -21.06 20.56
CA ILE A 554 -0.87 -20.68 21.96
C ILE A 554 -0.35 -21.88 22.75
N LEU A 555 -1.00 -23.05 22.65
CA LEU A 555 -0.55 -24.27 23.33
C LEU A 555 0.81 -24.73 22.83
N ALA A 556 1.11 -24.63 21.53
CA ALA A 556 2.45 -24.91 21.03
C ALA A 556 3.51 -24.01 21.70
N ALA A 557 3.20 -22.72 21.89
CA ALA A 557 4.09 -21.80 22.60
C ALA A 557 4.22 -22.13 24.09
N VAL A 558 3.13 -22.49 24.79
CA VAL A 558 3.15 -22.91 26.20
C VAL A 558 3.97 -24.18 26.39
N VAL A 559 3.63 -25.25 25.65
CA VAL A 559 4.26 -26.57 25.73
C VAL A 559 5.75 -26.50 25.37
N SER A 560 6.15 -25.60 24.47
CA SER A 560 7.56 -25.44 24.10
C SER A 560 8.49 -25.02 25.24
N ARG A 561 7.92 -24.44 26.30
CA ARG A 561 8.63 -23.89 27.48
C ARG A 561 8.65 -24.85 28.67
N LEU A 562 7.91 -25.96 28.59
CA LEU A 562 7.83 -26.92 29.70
C LEU A 562 9.11 -27.76 29.82
N PRO A 563 9.54 -28.06 31.06
CA PRO A 563 10.61 -29.02 31.29
C PRO A 563 10.14 -30.43 30.94
N ARG A 564 11.11 -31.34 30.74
CA ARG A 564 10.86 -32.74 30.35
C ARG A 564 9.92 -33.47 31.31
N GLU A 565 10.07 -33.25 32.61
CA GLU A 565 9.23 -33.84 33.66
C GLU A 565 7.75 -33.47 33.55
N ASP A 566 7.47 -32.22 33.16
CA ASP A 566 6.11 -31.71 33.04
C ASP A 566 5.50 -32.14 31.70
N LEU A 567 6.30 -32.24 30.64
CA LEU A 567 5.86 -32.77 29.34
C LEU A 567 5.35 -34.21 29.43
N ALA A 568 5.93 -35.05 30.30
CA ALA A 568 5.48 -36.42 30.52
C ALA A 568 4.03 -36.49 31.04
N ARG A 569 3.62 -35.47 31.79
CA ARG A 569 2.33 -35.36 32.48
C ARG A 569 1.34 -34.44 31.77
N VAL A 570 1.64 -34.07 30.54
CA VAL A 570 0.77 -33.24 29.70
C VAL A 570 0.24 -34.05 28.52
N ARG A 571 -1.03 -33.82 28.21
CA ARG A 571 -1.71 -34.33 27.02
C ARG A 571 -2.26 -33.15 26.25
N VAL A 572 -1.95 -33.05 24.96
CA VAL A 572 -2.31 -31.91 24.12
C VAL A 572 -3.32 -32.36 23.08
N ILE A 573 -4.51 -31.76 23.06
CA ILE A 573 -5.47 -31.96 21.99
C ILE A 573 -5.69 -30.64 21.24
N THR A 574 -5.34 -30.62 19.95
CA THR A 574 -5.58 -29.47 19.08
C THR A 574 -6.68 -29.77 18.09
N TYR A 575 -7.43 -28.77 17.66
CA TYR A 575 -8.49 -28.97 16.66
C TYR A 575 -8.85 -27.67 15.98
N GLY A 576 -9.29 -27.74 14.72
CA GLY A 576 -9.38 -26.55 13.88
C GLY A 576 -7.99 -25.89 13.68
N SER A 577 -6.91 -26.68 13.75
CA SER A 577 -5.54 -26.18 13.89
C SER A 577 -4.96 -25.65 12.57
N GLN A 578 -4.33 -24.48 12.63
CA GLN A 578 -3.63 -23.85 11.50
C GLN A 578 -2.10 -24.03 11.55
N ILE A 579 -1.57 -24.74 12.55
CA ILE A 579 -0.12 -24.80 12.85
C ILE A 579 0.69 -25.21 11.61
N ARG A 580 0.29 -26.29 10.93
CA ARG A 580 1.06 -26.89 9.83
C ARG A 580 0.81 -26.22 8.48
N ALA A 581 -0.45 -26.18 8.06
CA ALA A 581 -0.83 -25.79 6.70
C ALA A 581 -0.85 -24.27 6.45
N LEU A 582 -0.86 -23.44 7.50
CA LEU A 582 -0.84 -21.98 7.36
C LEU A 582 0.37 -21.38 8.08
N TYR A 583 0.39 -21.47 9.41
CA TYR A 583 1.40 -20.83 10.24
C TYR A 583 2.81 -21.32 9.93
N GLY A 584 2.98 -22.63 9.81
CA GLY A 584 4.27 -23.24 9.56
C GLY A 584 4.81 -23.00 8.15
N ARG A 585 3.94 -22.64 7.19
CA ARG A 585 4.33 -22.18 5.86
C ARG A 585 4.64 -20.69 5.83
N VAL A 586 3.86 -19.85 6.51
CA VAL A 586 4.07 -18.37 6.53
C VAL A 586 5.23 -17.98 7.44
N PHE A 587 5.37 -18.64 8.59
CA PHE A 587 6.39 -18.39 9.62
C PHE A 587 7.23 -19.66 9.92
N PRO A 588 7.95 -20.19 8.91
CA PRO A 588 8.64 -21.48 9.00
C PRO A 588 9.75 -21.55 10.04
N GLN A 589 10.24 -20.40 10.52
CA GLN A 589 11.27 -20.36 11.56
C GLN A 589 10.73 -20.67 12.96
N VAL A 590 9.45 -20.40 13.21
CA VAL A 590 8.83 -20.56 14.54
C VAL A 590 7.92 -21.78 14.57
N LEU A 591 7.04 -21.91 13.57
CA LEU A 591 6.03 -22.96 13.51
C LEU A 591 6.28 -23.94 12.36
N GLY A 592 7.44 -23.85 11.69
CA GLY A 592 7.77 -24.73 10.57
C GLY A 592 8.12 -26.16 11.01
N HIS A 593 8.25 -27.03 10.01
CA HIS A 593 8.47 -28.47 10.21
C HIS A 593 9.71 -28.79 11.06
N ARG A 594 10.76 -27.95 11.02
CA ARG A 594 11.99 -28.15 11.83
C ARG A 594 11.80 -27.78 13.29
N ALA A 595 10.93 -26.82 13.59
CA ALA A 595 10.65 -26.37 14.95
C ALA A 595 9.59 -27.27 15.62
N ILE A 596 8.54 -27.60 14.88
CA ILE A 596 7.39 -28.35 15.41
C ILE A 596 7.58 -29.86 15.27
N GLY A 597 8.10 -30.37 14.15
CA GLY A 597 8.39 -31.81 13.97
C GLY A 597 7.51 -32.52 12.94
N TYR A 598 6.48 -31.87 12.41
CA TYR A 598 5.57 -32.49 11.45
C TYR A 598 6.18 -32.73 10.06
N ARG A 599 5.51 -33.52 9.22
CA ARG A 599 5.88 -33.71 7.80
C ARG A 599 5.57 -32.44 6.98
N PRO A 600 6.54 -31.85 6.27
CA PRO A 600 6.30 -30.62 5.49
C PRO A 600 5.11 -30.75 4.53
N THR A 601 4.21 -29.77 4.56
CA THR A 601 3.09 -29.68 3.61
C THR A 601 3.55 -28.95 2.37
N ALA A 602 3.51 -29.59 1.19
CA ALA A 602 3.79 -28.91 -0.07
C ALA A 602 2.72 -27.86 -0.39
N SER A 603 2.98 -26.95 -1.33
CA SER A 603 1.93 -26.03 -1.81
C SER A 603 1.07 -26.71 -2.88
N PRO A 604 -0.22 -26.33 -3.07
CA PRO A 604 -0.96 -26.71 -4.27
C PRO A 604 -0.18 -26.33 -5.53
N ARG A 605 -0.09 -27.26 -6.50
CA ARG A 605 0.63 -27.01 -7.75
C ARG A 605 -0.21 -26.16 -8.70
N LEU A 606 -1.51 -26.46 -8.80
CA LEU A 606 -2.44 -25.77 -9.68
C LEU A 606 -3.59 -25.13 -8.91
N LEU A 607 -4.14 -24.07 -9.50
CA LEU A 607 -5.40 -23.44 -9.06
C LEU A 607 -6.61 -24.36 -9.19
N GLY A 608 -6.47 -25.56 -9.75
CA GLY A 608 -7.49 -26.60 -9.94
C GLY A 608 -7.47 -27.70 -8.86
N ASP A 609 -6.36 -27.86 -8.11
CA ASP A 609 -6.13 -29.01 -7.23
C ASP A 609 -6.82 -28.84 -5.86
N ALA A 610 -7.53 -29.87 -5.40
CA ALA A 610 -8.10 -29.90 -4.06
C ALA A 610 -7.06 -30.40 -3.06
N PHE A 611 -6.14 -29.49 -2.71
CA PHE A 611 -4.97 -29.76 -1.88
C PHE A 611 -5.34 -29.88 -0.38
N PRO A 612 -4.53 -30.59 0.42
CA PRO A 612 -4.58 -32.04 0.63
C PRO A 612 -5.81 -32.57 1.42
N ASP A 613 -6.78 -31.72 1.77
CA ASP A 613 -7.81 -32.05 2.78
C ASP A 613 -9.18 -32.39 2.19
N ALA A 614 -9.36 -32.24 0.87
CA ALA A 614 -10.65 -32.50 0.25
C ALA A 614 -10.96 -34.00 0.15
N GLY A 615 -9.95 -34.85 -0.03
CA GLY A 615 -10.09 -36.29 -0.20
C GLY A 615 -8.77 -37.02 -0.08
N ALA A 616 -8.83 -38.36 -0.03
CA ALA A 616 -7.65 -39.22 -0.04
C ALA A 616 -6.82 -39.01 -1.32
N ARG A 617 -5.50 -39.17 -1.18
CA ARG A 617 -4.55 -39.12 -2.29
C ARG A 617 -4.04 -40.52 -2.61
N GLU A 618 -3.92 -40.81 -3.89
CA GLU A 618 -3.24 -41.99 -4.40
C GLU A 618 -2.00 -41.60 -5.22
N PRO A 619 -0.81 -42.14 -4.90
CA PRO A 619 -0.51 -42.96 -3.73
C PRO A 619 -0.59 -42.16 -2.42
N ALA A 620 -0.83 -42.87 -1.30
CA ALA A 620 -0.92 -42.25 0.01
C ALA A 620 0.41 -41.57 0.40
N PRO A 621 0.37 -40.34 0.95
CA PRO A 621 1.56 -39.66 1.42
C PRO A 621 2.17 -40.37 2.64
N PRO A 622 3.46 -40.17 2.94
CA PRO A 622 4.09 -40.76 4.11
C PRO A 622 3.44 -40.26 5.40
N SER A 623 3.13 -41.20 6.30
CA SER A 623 2.60 -40.88 7.64
C SER A 623 3.67 -40.25 8.54
N TYR A 624 3.19 -39.63 9.61
CA TYR A 624 4.01 -39.22 10.74
C TYR A 624 4.22 -40.42 11.67
N ALA A 625 5.46 -40.68 12.05
CA ALA A 625 5.81 -41.72 13.01
C ALA A 625 6.18 -41.05 14.34
N ALA A 626 5.27 -41.13 15.31
CA ALA A 626 5.55 -40.61 16.65
C ALA A 626 6.68 -41.43 17.30
N PRO A 627 7.72 -40.78 17.86
CA PRO A 627 8.80 -41.50 18.52
C PRO A 627 8.28 -42.14 19.81
N ALA A 628 8.80 -43.33 20.13
CA ALA A 628 8.51 -43.97 21.41
C ALA A 628 9.12 -43.16 22.57
N PRO A 629 8.51 -43.17 23.77
CA PRO A 629 9.07 -42.51 24.94
C PRO A 629 10.50 -42.99 25.23
N ASP A 630 11.40 -42.05 25.52
CA ASP A 630 12.78 -42.31 25.89
C ASP A 630 13.14 -41.31 26.98
N GLY A 631 13.28 -41.80 28.22
CA GLY A 631 13.59 -41.05 29.42
C GLY A 631 15.09 -40.77 29.63
N GLU A 632 15.97 -41.36 28.82
CA GLU A 632 17.42 -41.35 29.04
C GLU A 632 18.19 -40.48 28.02
N LEU A 633 17.50 -39.91 27.03
CA LEU A 633 18.10 -38.96 26.09
C LEU A 633 18.95 -37.88 26.79
N PRO A 634 20.24 -37.71 26.40
CA PRO A 634 21.08 -36.65 26.91
C PRO A 634 20.53 -35.25 26.58
N GLU A 635 20.75 -34.28 27.47
CA GLU A 635 20.25 -32.90 27.35
C GLU A 635 20.55 -32.24 26.00
N GLY A 636 21.76 -32.42 25.45
CA GLY A 636 22.12 -31.87 24.15
C GLY A 636 21.33 -32.47 22.99
N ALA A 637 20.99 -33.76 23.06
CA ALA A 637 20.16 -34.43 22.07
C ALA A 637 18.69 -34.04 22.23
N TRP A 638 18.21 -33.93 23.48
CA TRP A 638 16.87 -33.45 23.83
C TRP A 638 16.60 -32.05 23.30
N ALA A 639 17.48 -31.09 23.56
CA ALA A 639 17.34 -29.71 23.12
C ALA A 639 17.33 -29.54 21.60
N ALA A 640 17.88 -30.51 20.85
CA ALA A 640 17.86 -30.53 19.39
C ALA A 640 16.58 -31.13 18.79
N ARG A 641 15.72 -31.78 19.60
CA ARG A 641 14.46 -32.37 19.15
C ARG A 641 13.41 -31.29 18.87
N SER A 642 12.56 -31.59 17.90
CA SER A 642 11.41 -30.74 17.59
C SER A 642 10.40 -30.73 18.75
N LEU A 643 9.46 -29.78 18.75
CA LEU A 643 8.47 -29.67 19.82
C LEU A 643 7.66 -30.95 20.01
N VAL A 644 7.09 -31.47 18.92
CA VAL A 644 6.26 -32.67 18.96
C VAL A 644 7.08 -33.89 19.37
N ASP A 645 8.31 -34.03 18.86
CA ASP A 645 9.21 -35.11 19.30
C ASP A 645 9.45 -35.03 20.80
N ARG A 646 9.70 -33.84 21.36
CA ARG A 646 9.89 -33.68 22.81
C ARG A 646 8.65 -34.09 23.60
N VAL A 647 7.45 -33.78 23.13
CA VAL A 647 6.21 -34.21 23.80
C VAL A 647 6.15 -35.74 23.87
N PHE A 648 6.32 -36.44 22.75
CA PHE A 648 6.24 -37.90 22.71
C PHE A 648 7.40 -38.60 23.43
N LEU A 649 8.64 -38.09 23.27
CA LEU A 649 9.83 -38.64 23.93
C LEU A 649 9.76 -38.52 25.45
N ALA A 650 9.13 -37.46 26.00
CA ALA A 650 8.90 -37.35 27.44
C ALA A 650 7.85 -38.36 27.97
N GLY A 651 7.08 -39.02 27.12
CA GLY A 651 5.90 -39.80 27.54
C GLY A 651 4.61 -38.98 27.60
N GLY A 652 4.63 -37.76 27.05
CA GLY A 652 3.44 -36.97 26.77
C GLY A 652 2.67 -37.52 25.57
N ALA A 653 1.49 -36.94 25.29
CA ALA A 653 0.74 -37.24 24.07
C ALA A 653 0.23 -35.98 23.40
N TRP A 654 0.12 -36.01 22.07
CA TRP A 654 -0.52 -34.95 21.28
C TRP A 654 -1.43 -35.58 20.23
N ALA A 655 -2.72 -35.26 20.27
CA ALA A 655 -3.69 -35.59 19.23
C ALA A 655 -4.20 -34.31 18.53
N ASN A 656 -4.47 -34.39 17.24
CA ASN A 656 -5.10 -33.31 16.49
C ASN A 656 -6.40 -33.78 15.84
N LEU A 657 -7.47 -32.99 15.95
CA LEU A 657 -8.75 -33.28 15.29
C LEU A 657 -8.97 -32.35 14.10
N PHE A 658 -9.38 -32.91 12.97
CA PHE A 658 -9.66 -32.14 11.76
C PHE A 658 -10.93 -32.60 11.06
N ARG A 659 -11.55 -31.70 10.29
CA ARG A 659 -12.71 -31.97 9.43
C ARG A 659 -12.37 -31.51 8.02
N ARG A 660 -12.81 -32.27 7.01
CA ARG A 660 -12.56 -31.90 5.61
C ARG A 660 -13.46 -30.75 5.14
N ALA A 661 -14.55 -30.49 5.85
CA ALA A 661 -15.40 -29.31 5.64
C ALA A 661 -14.92 -28.04 6.38
N ASP A 662 -13.88 -28.14 7.20
CA ASP A 662 -13.35 -26.99 7.94
C ASP A 662 -12.33 -26.22 7.08
N PRO A 663 -12.59 -24.95 6.72
CA PRO A 663 -11.68 -24.15 5.89
C PRO A 663 -10.38 -23.73 6.62
N LEU A 664 -10.31 -23.91 7.94
CA LEU A 664 -9.18 -23.54 8.78
C LEU A 664 -8.64 -24.71 9.62
N GLY A 665 -9.30 -25.86 9.60
CA GLY A 665 -8.98 -27.01 10.44
C GLY A 665 -8.18 -28.06 9.70
N PHE A 666 -6.86 -27.98 9.84
CA PHE A 666 -5.94 -28.84 9.12
C PHE A 666 -5.39 -29.97 9.99
N ARG A 667 -4.89 -31.00 9.31
CA ARG A 667 -3.97 -31.97 9.91
C ARG A 667 -2.68 -31.29 10.37
N VAL A 668 -2.13 -31.69 11.51
CA VAL A 668 -0.96 -31.09 12.15
C VAL A 668 0.32 -31.90 11.93
N PHE A 669 0.25 -33.21 11.71
CA PHE A 669 1.42 -34.08 11.68
C PHE A 669 1.76 -34.58 10.27
N SER A 670 0.78 -35.08 9.52
CA SER A 670 0.97 -35.60 8.16
C SER A 670 -0.27 -35.40 7.28
N ASP A 671 -0.17 -35.71 5.98
CA ASP A 671 -1.30 -35.67 5.06
C ASP A 671 -2.11 -36.98 5.07
N THR A 672 -2.08 -37.73 6.18
CA THR A 672 -2.76 -39.02 6.38
C THR A 672 -3.83 -38.87 7.45
N ASP A 673 -4.83 -39.76 7.45
CA ASP A 673 -5.91 -39.79 8.44
C ASP A 673 -5.54 -40.62 9.69
N ASP A 674 -4.27 -41.02 9.77
CA ASP A 674 -3.73 -41.84 10.85
C ASP A 674 -3.33 -40.99 12.06
N ALA A 675 -3.43 -41.60 13.25
CA ALA A 675 -2.94 -41.01 14.49
C ALA A 675 -1.48 -40.52 14.31
N PRO A 676 -1.15 -39.30 14.81
CA PRO A 676 -1.91 -38.53 15.80
C PRO A 676 -2.90 -37.51 15.21
N ASP A 677 -3.15 -37.54 13.89
CA ASP A 677 -4.22 -36.77 13.26
C ASP A 677 -5.50 -37.63 13.18
N HIS A 678 -6.59 -37.15 13.76
CA HIS A 678 -7.86 -37.86 13.83
C HIS A 678 -8.93 -37.11 13.04
N TRP A 679 -9.52 -37.79 12.07
CA TRP A 679 -10.66 -37.27 11.33
C TRP A 679 -11.90 -37.24 12.23
N VAL A 680 -12.61 -36.12 12.23
CA VAL A 680 -13.92 -35.98 12.88
C VAL A 680 -14.99 -35.90 11.79
N PRO A 681 -16.02 -36.76 11.82
CA PRO A 681 -17.14 -36.66 10.89
C PRO A 681 -17.80 -35.29 10.93
N GLU A 682 -18.14 -34.74 9.76
CA GLU A 682 -18.83 -33.46 9.67
C GLU A 682 -20.34 -33.61 9.88
N VAL A 683 -20.87 -34.81 9.66
CA VAL A 683 -22.26 -35.16 9.96
C VAL A 683 -22.25 -36.00 11.24
N PRO A 684 -22.98 -35.61 12.29
CA PRO A 684 -23.21 -36.47 13.46
C PRO A 684 -23.84 -37.80 13.05
N ALA A 685 -23.62 -38.86 13.82
CA ALA A 685 -24.34 -40.13 13.59
C ALA A 685 -25.86 -39.91 13.79
N GLU A 686 -26.68 -40.57 12.97
CA GLU A 686 -28.16 -40.43 12.99
C GLU A 686 -28.76 -40.72 14.38
N GLU A 687 -28.07 -41.49 15.21
CA GLU A 687 -28.53 -41.95 16.51
C GLU A 687 -28.29 -40.94 17.67
N CYS A 688 -27.60 -39.81 17.47
CA CYS A 688 -27.16 -38.91 18.56
C CYS A 688 -27.57 -37.42 18.42
N GLY A 689 -28.28 -36.87 19.42
CA GLY A 689 -28.26 -35.43 19.79
C GLY A 689 -29.22 -34.44 19.09
N ASP A 690 -29.31 -33.22 19.62
CA ASP A 690 -30.21 -32.12 19.16
C ASP A 690 -29.96 -31.74 17.66
N PRO A 691 -30.93 -31.16 16.92
CA PRO A 691 -30.85 -30.89 15.48
C PRO A 691 -29.93 -29.69 15.19
N GLY A 692 -28.65 -29.85 15.51
CA GLY A 692 -27.58 -28.97 15.11
C GLY A 692 -27.48 -28.85 13.58
N PRO A 693 -26.61 -27.98 13.07
CA PRO A 693 -26.42 -27.85 11.63
C PRO A 693 -26.08 -29.21 11.02
N SER A 694 -26.74 -29.56 9.92
CA SER A 694 -26.58 -30.87 9.26
C SER A 694 -25.15 -31.18 8.84
N VAL A 695 -24.30 -30.16 8.72
CA VAL A 695 -22.86 -30.30 8.44
C VAL A 695 -22.05 -29.35 9.32
N LEU A 696 -21.21 -29.92 10.18
CA LEU A 696 -20.29 -29.23 11.07
C LEU A 696 -19.03 -28.76 10.33
N GLY A 697 -18.60 -27.54 10.62
CA GLY A 697 -17.38 -26.92 10.09
C GLY A 697 -16.34 -26.69 11.19
N HIS A 698 -15.91 -25.43 11.35
CA HIS A 698 -14.82 -25.05 12.24
C HIS A 698 -15.10 -25.15 13.76
N SER A 699 -16.36 -25.22 14.17
CA SER A 699 -16.76 -25.21 15.58
C SER A 699 -17.29 -26.58 16.04
N GLY A 700 -17.24 -26.84 17.35
CA GLY A 700 -17.90 -28.00 17.95
C GLY A 700 -17.13 -29.32 17.80
N TYR A 701 -15.79 -29.25 17.72
CA TYR A 701 -14.95 -30.44 17.79
C TYR A 701 -14.97 -31.07 19.18
N GLN A 702 -15.00 -30.25 20.23
CA GLN A 702 -15.03 -30.68 21.63
C GLN A 702 -16.28 -31.47 22.02
N HIS A 703 -17.35 -31.34 21.24
CA HIS A 703 -18.60 -32.07 21.46
C HIS A 703 -18.63 -33.41 20.74
N SER A 704 -17.64 -33.72 19.90
CA SER A 704 -17.58 -34.96 19.13
C SER A 704 -17.22 -36.16 19.99
N LEU A 705 -17.73 -37.34 19.62
CA LEU A 705 -17.34 -38.61 20.24
C LEU A 705 -15.84 -38.89 20.10
N VAL A 706 -15.20 -38.44 19.01
CA VAL A 706 -13.75 -38.59 18.80
C VAL A 706 -12.97 -37.84 19.87
N TYR A 707 -13.34 -36.58 20.14
CA TYR A 707 -12.73 -35.81 21.24
C TYR A 707 -12.91 -36.51 22.58
N ARG A 708 -14.14 -36.96 22.90
CA ARG A 708 -14.45 -37.65 24.16
C ARG A 708 -13.64 -38.92 24.32
N ARG A 709 -13.54 -39.75 23.28
CA ARG A 709 -12.77 -41.01 23.29
C ARG A 709 -11.29 -40.77 23.58
N ILE A 710 -10.67 -39.80 22.94
CA ILE A 710 -9.24 -39.47 23.16
C ILE A 710 -9.01 -38.95 24.59
N VAL A 711 -9.88 -38.06 25.08
CA VAL A 711 -9.75 -37.55 26.45
C VAL A 711 -9.96 -38.65 27.47
N ALA A 712 -10.99 -39.48 27.31
CA ALA A 712 -11.27 -40.63 28.15
C ALA A 712 -10.12 -41.66 28.17
N GLU A 713 -9.50 -41.92 27.01
CA GLU A 713 -8.31 -42.77 26.92
C GLU A 713 -7.15 -42.23 27.76
N TRP A 714 -6.96 -40.91 27.78
CA TRP A 714 -5.90 -40.27 28.56
C TRP A 714 -6.20 -40.15 30.05
N THR A 715 -7.46 -39.93 30.43
CA THR A 715 -7.88 -39.74 31.82
C THR A 715 -8.27 -41.05 32.52
N GLY A 716 -8.53 -42.12 31.75
CA GLY A 716 -9.10 -43.37 32.25
C GLY A 716 -10.59 -43.27 32.60
N GLU A 717 -11.24 -42.15 32.24
CA GLU A 717 -12.67 -41.97 32.46
C GLU A 717 -13.49 -42.85 31.49
N PRO A 718 -14.68 -43.31 31.88
CA PRO A 718 -15.55 -44.06 30.97
C PRO A 718 -16.04 -43.16 29.83
N VAL A 719 -16.04 -43.69 28.60
CA VAL A 719 -16.60 -42.98 27.44
C VAL A 719 -18.13 -42.95 27.57
N VAL A 720 -18.69 -41.77 27.79
CA VAL A 720 -20.14 -41.55 27.72
C VAL A 720 -20.53 -41.33 26.26
N GLU A 721 -21.08 -42.37 25.64
CA GLU A 721 -21.77 -42.25 24.35
C GLU A 721 -23.13 -41.58 24.60
N ASP A 722 -23.48 -40.57 23.78
CA ASP A 722 -24.81 -39.96 23.86
C ASP A 722 -25.87 -41.06 23.63
N ALA A 723 -26.96 -41.03 24.40
CA ALA A 723 -27.98 -42.07 24.32
C ALA A 723 -28.51 -42.17 22.88
N ARG A 724 -28.55 -43.40 22.35
CA ARG A 724 -29.23 -43.68 21.07
C ARG A 724 -30.70 -43.27 21.19
N ASP A 725 -31.26 -42.69 20.13
CA ASP A 725 -32.68 -42.33 20.00
C ASP A 725 -33.17 -41.06 20.73
N THR A 726 -32.30 -40.13 21.15
CA THR A 726 -32.76 -38.84 21.71
C THR A 726 -33.53 -37.96 20.70
N ILE A 727 -33.53 -38.32 19.41
CA ILE A 727 -34.22 -37.61 18.31
C ILE A 727 -35.40 -38.42 17.74
N ALA A 728 -35.78 -39.55 18.32
CA ALA A 728 -36.99 -40.24 17.90
C ALA A 728 -38.23 -39.40 18.28
N VAL A 729 -38.49 -38.32 17.54
CA VAL A 729 -39.79 -37.69 17.48
C VAL A 729 -40.69 -38.76 16.86
N PRO A 730 -41.68 -39.28 17.60
CA PRO A 730 -42.62 -40.22 17.02
C PRO A 730 -43.18 -39.60 15.73
N ALA A 731 -43.28 -40.39 14.65
CA ALA A 731 -43.91 -39.92 13.43
C ALA A 731 -45.25 -39.25 13.80
N LEU A 732 -45.46 -38.01 13.34
CA LEU A 732 -46.77 -37.38 13.50
C LEU A 732 -47.80 -38.31 12.84
N PRO A 733 -48.97 -38.52 13.47
CA PRO A 733 -50.03 -39.34 12.88
C PRO A 733 -50.33 -38.87 11.46
N GLU A 734 -50.58 -39.81 10.54
CA GLU A 734 -51.00 -39.46 9.18
C GLU A 734 -52.27 -38.56 9.22
N PRO A 735 -52.39 -37.60 8.27
CA PRO A 735 -53.34 -36.48 8.35
C PRO A 735 -54.81 -36.87 8.40
#